data_AF-A0A0B0EQK2-F1
#
_entry.id   AF-A0A0B0EQK2-F1
#
_cell.length_a   1.000
_cell.length_b   1.000
_cell.length_c   1.000
_cell.angle_alpha   90.00
_cell.angle_beta   90.00
_cell.angle_gamma   90.00
#
_symmetry.space_group_name_H-M   'P 1'
#
loop_
_entity.id
_entity.type
_entity.pdbx_description
1 polymer ?
#
loop_
_entity_poly.entity_id
_entity_poly.type
_entity_poly.pdbx_seq_one_letter_code
_entity_poly.pdbx_strand_id
1 'polypeptide(L)'
;MKPDTCNCCKPPTGGTPIDIDNRPGLSAVAYRVGTFANFRQTMFHAISRSAELRGLSTRQSDDYAITILELWSAIADILTFYQERSANEAFLRTARLRDSVLRMARMIGYELAPGSAATALLSFTADKGKQVQVPVGLRVQSVPGQDEKPQKYETLETITVYDWLNEQMVFPAPVGTNPLARGSTAAYLSAGEDGLTIAENLVKDDRVFLFNSAGTEPVEELVVKKIEAEHEHMRVSWSSPVQGTQWDMTTKCFKLVRSFRLFGYNVQPSYPKPSPSTGIIQSWTIQEIHTGTPINNNSFAVAGGSQLHLDSRYDDLKVGTLLLLADGTTQQKLLTVTAVDQDDQTLGSVTDTVTRVTVTSAFSQINDRRQVVVHELTGPPISFWGFSYPDIIESATVYIPGSRIDVESIEIARPIEKNAYEEGYTVKLTDIEKGRQAILMDKNDVPIVSTIKKVDITGNEIVFDATHEDAETVYLLLLDRDSAMCITGLCSASLEAFQILSSTTPSLCVTIGNIGPRTITLSGPLNSVNDVASSLENALQPADTDPVFAHATVRVLDDNWLIVLPGDYVSTIKFSKTLSDDTTIVELGFDEDQTELLTGLMSGELDPVLAYTEASPQLSVRIGSLESQVIDLDVAATTLVDIANDLQSKLNVAGIAPFFKYSRVLVIDQRRVVVFPGMIGTNHQDYLKIELSPNSAITLNRSSAMLLGNVASASHGETVESEVLGDADPTIPFQKFTLKKSPVTFVPSSGEGGVDNTLQLFVNDVLWHEVNSLFGKGSAEAVYRTFINNEAEMSVRFGDGITGARPPRGRANVVARYRQGLGLEGRVCAGALKTLLDKPKGLKTVINPAGADGGADPETLDNARENAPTTVRTFDRAVSLLDFEDLARSRSEVAKAKVTWVWSRASRVVHLTIAGQNGGIFSSTALERIHAGLTTQRDPNRQLLVDNYKTIPILITATLNIDAIYVAPKVADATRSTLLEALSFESLEFAQSIHLSDVYAILQNVSGVVSVDIDLFMFKQKADVTDAGFDNFLDDRGIRRLADGTPELVQNHLWILPAQPNKVLNNPMVLSAEQASVESPSHDVIIITKGGLPG
;
A
#
# COMPACT_ATOMS: atom_id res chain seq x y z
N MET A 1 -70.11 -64.23 16.51
CA MET A 1 -71.31 -63.43 16.84
C MET A 1 -70.97 -61.98 16.49
N LYS A 2 -71.75 -61.42 15.56
CA LYS A 2 -71.68 -60.13 14.82
C LYS A 2 -70.40 -59.23 14.90
N PRO A 3 -69.76 -58.94 13.75
CA PRO A 3 -68.90 -57.78 13.57
C PRO A 3 -69.75 -56.56 13.17
N ASP A 4 -69.74 -55.50 13.99
CA ASP A 4 -70.19 -54.16 13.58
C ASP A 4 -69.00 -53.42 12.95
N THR A 5 -68.80 -53.59 11.64
CA THR A 5 -67.74 -52.93 10.87
C THR A 5 -68.24 -51.87 9.88
N CYS A 6 -69.56 -51.65 9.77
CA CYS A 6 -70.11 -50.56 8.96
C CYS A 6 -70.35 -49.36 9.88
N ASN A 7 -69.45 -48.37 9.85
CA ASN A 7 -69.56 -47.09 10.55
C ASN A 7 -70.68 -46.19 9.95
N CYS A 8 -71.76 -46.80 9.46
CA CYS A 8 -72.75 -46.27 8.53
C CYS A 8 -73.86 -45.45 9.20
N CYS A 9 -73.81 -45.33 10.53
CA CYS A 9 -74.72 -44.53 11.35
C CYS A 9 -74.04 -43.35 12.07
N LYS A 10 -72.73 -43.12 11.86
CA LYS A 10 -72.14 -41.83 12.23
C LYS A 10 -72.53 -40.79 11.17
N PRO A 11 -72.97 -39.58 11.54
CA PRO A 11 -73.09 -38.50 10.55
C PRO A 11 -71.75 -38.37 9.81
N PRO A 12 -71.73 -38.13 8.49
CA PRO A 12 -70.47 -37.92 7.80
C PRO A 12 -69.71 -36.82 8.52
N THR A 13 -68.46 -37.09 8.87
CA THR A 13 -67.52 -36.07 9.34
C THR A 13 -67.39 -35.04 8.21
N GLY A 14 -68.11 -33.92 8.34
CA GLY A 14 -68.19 -32.91 7.28
C GLY A 14 -69.47 -32.08 7.29
N GLY A 15 -70.02 -31.75 8.46
CA GLY A 15 -71.01 -30.66 8.54
C GLY A 15 -70.26 -29.34 8.40
N THR A 16 -70.70 -28.46 7.51
CA THR A 16 -70.23 -27.06 7.49
C THR A 16 -70.98 -26.25 8.55
N PRO A 17 -70.32 -25.34 9.29
CA PRO A 17 -68.92 -24.93 9.14
C PRO A 17 -67.94 -25.99 9.68
N ILE A 18 -66.83 -26.18 8.96
CA ILE A 18 -65.67 -26.98 9.40
C ILE A 18 -64.94 -26.21 10.51
N ASP A 19 -64.51 -26.91 11.55
CA ASP A 19 -63.67 -26.33 12.61
C ASP A 19 -62.32 -25.86 12.05
N ILE A 20 -61.98 -24.60 12.30
CA ILE A 20 -60.72 -24.00 11.86
C ILE A 20 -59.67 -24.22 12.95
N ASP A 21 -58.61 -24.96 12.61
CA ASP A 21 -57.41 -25.10 13.44
C ASP A 21 -56.17 -24.78 12.62
N ASN A 22 -55.35 -23.85 13.10
CA ASN A 22 -54.11 -23.43 12.46
C ASN A 22 -52.97 -23.56 13.48
N ARG A 23 -51.98 -24.39 13.16
CA ARG A 23 -50.76 -24.48 13.97
C ARG A 23 -49.98 -23.15 13.89
N PRO A 24 -49.28 -22.74 14.97
CA PRO A 24 -48.37 -21.59 14.91
C PRO A 24 -47.29 -21.78 13.84
N GLY A 25 -46.86 -20.69 13.21
CA GLY A 25 -45.72 -20.69 12.27
C GLY A 25 -46.03 -21.04 10.81
N LEU A 26 -47.28 -21.29 10.42
CA LEU A 26 -47.66 -21.57 9.02
C LEU A 26 -47.56 -20.34 8.11
N SER A 27 -47.04 -20.49 6.89
CA SER A 27 -46.89 -19.39 5.91
C SER A 27 -48.21 -18.88 5.31
N ALA A 28 -49.32 -19.54 5.61
CA ALA A 28 -50.67 -19.10 5.30
C ALA A 28 -51.65 -19.57 6.38
N VAL A 29 -52.73 -18.81 6.57
CA VAL A 29 -53.85 -19.17 7.42
C VAL A 29 -54.90 -19.88 6.57
N ALA A 30 -55.28 -21.10 6.94
CA ALA A 30 -56.45 -21.77 6.41
C ALA A 30 -57.68 -21.28 7.18
N TYR A 31 -58.59 -20.59 6.50
CA TYR A 31 -59.78 -20.00 7.15
C TYR A 31 -61.10 -20.38 6.46
N ARG A 32 -61.05 -21.31 5.49
CA ARG A 32 -62.26 -21.77 4.82
C ARG A 32 -63.06 -22.73 5.70
N VAL A 33 -64.29 -22.35 6.05
CA VAL A 33 -65.24 -23.21 6.79
C VAL A 33 -65.99 -24.22 5.91
N GLY A 34 -65.67 -24.31 4.62
CA GLY A 34 -66.27 -25.24 3.67
C GLY A 34 -65.89 -24.93 2.22
N THR A 35 -66.19 -25.85 1.32
CA THR A 35 -66.15 -25.66 -0.14
C THR A 35 -67.55 -25.81 -0.72
N PHE A 36 -67.77 -25.45 -1.98
CA PHE A 36 -69.04 -25.70 -2.67
C PHE A 36 -69.57 -27.13 -2.43
N ALA A 37 -68.70 -28.13 -2.57
CA ALA A 37 -69.07 -29.54 -2.38
C ALA A 37 -69.53 -29.83 -0.95
N ASN A 38 -68.83 -29.28 0.06
CA ASN A 38 -69.16 -29.50 1.46
C ASN A 38 -70.44 -28.78 1.89
N PHE A 39 -70.65 -27.54 1.44
CA PHE A 39 -71.88 -26.80 1.72
C PHE A 39 -73.09 -27.48 1.07
N ARG A 40 -72.97 -27.88 -0.20
CA ARG A 40 -74.01 -28.60 -0.94
C ARG A 40 -74.39 -29.91 -0.26
N GLN A 41 -73.38 -30.69 0.14
CA GLN A 41 -73.61 -31.93 0.86
C GLN A 41 -74.29 -31.69 2.22
N THR A 42 -73.87 -30.66 2.98
CA THR A 42 -74.47 -30.30 4.26
C THR A 42 -75.95 -29.91 4.09
N MET A 43 -76.27 -29.11 3.08
CA MET A 43 -77.65 -28.72 2.77
C MET A 43 -78.50 -29.91 2.31
N PHE A 44 -77.94 -30.85 1.54
CA PHE A 44 -78.64 -32.10 1.18
C PHE A 44 -78.92 -32.99 2.38
N HIS A 45 -77.98 -33.08 3.32
CA HIS A 45 -78.21 -33.77 4.59
C HIS A 45 -79.28 -33.07 5.43
N ALA A 46 -79.36 -31.74 5.41
CA ALA A 46 -80.39 -30.99 6.09
C ALA A 46 -81.80 -31.26 5.53
N ILE A 47 -81.98 -31.27 4.20
CA ILE A 47 -83.26 -31.64 3.55
C ILE A 47 -83.75 -33.01 4.05
N SER A 48 -82.86 -33.99 4.11
CA SER A 48 -83.18 -35.35 4.52
C SER A 48 -83.56 -35.47 6.01
N ARG A 49 -83.30 -34.45 6.83
CA ARG A 49 -83.59 -34.41 8.27
C ARG A 49 -84.76 -33.50 8.64
N SER A 50 -85.15 -32.56 7.78
CA SER A 50 -86.27 -31.67 8.00
C SER A 50 -87.60 -32.35 7.67
N ALA A 51 -88.48 -32.47 8.68
CA ALA A 51 -89.75 -33.17 8.56
C ALA A 51 -90.66 -32.57 7.48
N GLU A 52 -90.57 -31.24 7.30
CA GLU A 52 -91.34 -30.39 6.40
C GLU A 52 -90.89 -30.53 4.94
N LEU A 53 -89.63 -30.92 4.71
CA LEU A 53 -89.02 -31.04 3.38
C LEU A 53 -89.01 -32.48 2.85
N ARG A 54 -89.68 -33.42 3.55
CA ARG A 54 -89.76 -34.84 3.15
C ARG A 54 -90.31 -35.07 1.74
N GLY A 55 -91.10 -34.14 1.20
CA GLY A 55 -91.62 -34.21 -0.17
C GLY A 55 -90.57 -33.93 -1.26
N LEU A 56 -89.42 -33.35 -0.92
CA LEU A 56 -88.35 -33.00 -1.87
C LEU A 56 -87.34 -34.16 -2.02
N SER A 57 -87.68 -35.13 -2.89
CA SER A 57 -86.93 -36.38 -3.06
C SER A 57 -85.83 -36.34 -4.12
N THR A 58 -85.89 -35.42 -5.08
CA THR A 58 -84.86 -35.29 -6.13
C THR A 58 -83.52 -34.78 -5.57
N ARG A 59 -82.41 -35.22 -6.17
CA ARG A 59 -81.04 -34.75 -5.91
C ARG A 59 -80.29 -34.41 -7.21
N GLN A 60 -81.02 -34.35 -8.31
CA GLN A 60 -80.46 -34.02 -9.62
C GLN A 60 -80.27 -32.50 -9.71
N SER A 61 -79.17 -32.07 -10.35
CA SER A 61 -78.81 -30.65 -10.45
C SER A 61 -79.69 -29.86 -11.44
N ASP A 62 -80.51 -30.54 -12.25
CA ASP A 62 -81.46 -29.94 -13.18
C ASP A 62 -82.83 -29.60 -12.54
N ASP A 63 -83.02 -29.91 -11.25
CA ASP A 63 -84.18 -29.49 -10.47
C ASP A 63 -83.97 -28.10 -9.84
N TYR A 64 -84.92 -27.18 -10.05
CA TYR A 64 -84.81 -25.80 -9.58
C TYR A 64 -84.64 -25.66 -8.07
N ALA A 65 -85.21 -26.54 -7.24
CA ALA A 65 -85.06 -26.48 -5.79
C ALA A 65 -83.63 -26.90 -5.36
N ILE A 66 -83.02 -27.83 -6.09
CA ILE A 66 -81.62 -28.22 -5.91
C ILE A 66 -80.68 -27.12 -6.43
N THR A 67 -80.99 -26.50 -7.57
CA THR A 67 -80.23 -25.37 -8.11
C THR A 67 -80.16 -24.20 -7.11
N ILE A 68 -81.26 -23.88 -6.40
CA ILE A 68 -81.25 -22.83 -5.36
C ILE A 68 -80.25 -23.16 -4.24
N LEU A 69 -80.15 -24.43 -3.82
CA LEU A 69 -79.19 -24.86 -2.81
C LEU A 69 -77.75 -24.83 -3.33
N GLU A 70 -77.55 -25.18 -4.59
CA GLU A 70 -76.24 -25.06 -5.25
C GLU A 70 -75.81 -23.59 -5.37
N LEU A 71 -76.73 -22.66 -5.69
CA LEU A 71 -76.45 -21.23 -5.70
C LEU A 71 -76.03 -20.72 -4.32
N TRP A 72 -76.73 -21.14 -3.26
CA TRP A 72 -76.31 -20.80 -1.88
C TRP A 72 -74.97 -21.43 -1.49
N SER A 73 -74.69 -22.65 -1.95
CA SER A 73 -73.41 -23.32 -1.74
C SER A 73 -72.27 -22.59 -2.46
N ALA A 74 -72.51 -22.07 -3.66
CA ALA A 74 -71.55 -21.28 -4.42
C ALA A 74 -71.29 -19.92 -3.75
N ILE A 75 -72.33 -19.23 -3.28
CA ILE A 75 -72.19 -17.99 -2.51
C ILE A 75 -71.36 -18.25 -1.24
N ALA A 76 -71.64 -19.32 -0.51
CA ALA A 76 -70.89 -19.68 0.69
C ALA A 76 -69.41 -19.98 0.40
N ASP A 77 -69.09 -20.67 -0.71
CA ASP A 77 -67.71 -20.93 -1.15
C ASP A 77 -66.96 -19.63 -1.54
N ILE A 78 -67.64 -18.72 -2.24
CA ILE A 78 -67.05 -17.42 -2.60
C ILE A 78 -66.77 -16.59 -1.34
N LEU A 79 -67.74 -16.51 -0.41
CA LEU A 79 -67.59 -15.73 0.82
C LEU A 79 -66.46 -16.26 1.69
N THR A 80 -66.38 -17.59 1.87
CA THR A 80 -65.34 -18.21 2.70
C THR A 80 -63.94 -18.11 2.03
N PHE A 81 -63.88 -18.14 0.70
CA PHE A 81 -62.64 -17.83 -0.04
C PHE A 81 -62.14 -16.41 0.25
N TYR A 82 -63.02 -15.39 0.15
CA TYR A 82 -62.62 -14.02 0.44
C TYR A 82 -62.28 -13.81 1.91
N GLN A 83 -63.01 -14.45 2.84
CA GLN A 83 -62.66 -14.43 4.27
C GLN A 83 -61.25 -14.98 4.52
N GLU A 84 -60.87 -16.08 3.87
CA GLU A 84 -59.50 -16.60 3.95
C GLU A 84 -58.47 -15.62 3.40
N ARG A 85 -58.74 -15.00 2.25
CA ARG A 85 -57.82 -13.98 1.71
C ARG A 85 -57.68 -12.82 2.70
N SER A 86 -58.77 -12.28 3.24
CA SER A 86 -58.74 -11.23 4.25
C SER A 86 -58.03 -11.64 5.55
N ALA A 87 -58.22 -12.88 6.01
CA ALA A 87 -57.54 -13.39 7.20
C ALA A 87 -56.02 -13.46 7.02
N ASN A 88 -55.55 -13.80 5.81
CA ASN A 88 -54.12 -13.80 5.50
C ASN A 88 -53.55 -12.37 5.48
N GLU A 89 -54.32 -11.35 5.10
CA GLU A 89 -53.87 -9.94 5.12
C GLU A 89 -53.73 -9.34 6.53
N ALA A 90 -54.23 -10.02 7.57
CA ALA A 90 -54.24 -9.50 8.95
C ALA A 90 -52.91 -9.65 9.70
N PHE A 91 -51.96 -10.45 9.18
CA PHE A 91 -50.66 -10.68 9.81
C PHE A 91 -49.53 -10.41 8.83
N LEU A 92 -48.48 -9.73 9.30
CA LEU A 92 -47.33 -9.33 8.49
C LEU A 92 -46.74 -10.48 7.65
N ARG A 93 -46.60 -11.66 8.28
CA ARG A 93 -46.00 -12.86 7.68
C ARG A 93 -46.88 -13.55 6.63
N THR A 94 -48.20 -13.39 6.69
CA THR A 94 -49.14 -14.08 5.78
C THR A 94 -49.76 -13.14 4.75
N ALA A 95 -49.63 -11.83 4.94
CA ALA A 95 -50.19 -10.82 4.06
C ALA A 95 -49.53 -10.88 2.68
N ARG A 96 -50.35 -10.85 1.62
CA ARG A 96 -49.87 -10.92 0.24
C ARG A 96 -49.94 -9.57 -0.46
N LEU A 97 -50.86 -8.70 -0.05
CA LEU A 97 -50.94 -7.36 -0.62
C LEU A 97 -49.86 -6.46 0.00
N ARG A 98 -49.11 -5.80 -0.89
CA ARG A 98 -48.08 -4.81 -0.54
C ARG A 98 -48.60 -3.75 0.43
N ASP A 99 -49.79 -3.21 0.15
CA ASP A 99 -50.41 -2.19 0.97
C ASP A 99 -50.71 -2.67 2.40
N SER A 100 -51.09 -3.93 2.59
CA SER A 100 -51.33 -4.50 3.92
C SER A 100 -50.04 -4.55 4.72
N VAL A 101 -48.95 -5.05 4.12
CA VAL A 101 -47.62 -5.14 4.74
C VAL A 101 -47.14 -3.76 5.17
N LEU A 102 -47.19 -2.76 4.28
CA LEU A 102 -46.72 -1.41 4.58
C LEU A 102 -47.56 -0.70 5.62
N ARG A 103 -48.89 -0.86 5.60
CA ARG A 103 -49.76 -0.29 6.63
C ARG A 103 -49.48 -0.91 7.99
N MET A 104 -49.27 -2.22 8.05
CA MET A 104 -48.91 -2.91 9.29
C MET A 104 -47.53 -2.49 9.81
N ALA A 105 -46.52 -2.41 8.95
CA ALA A 105 -45.20 -1.93 9.30
C ALA A 105 -45.24 -0.50 9.84
N ARG A 106 -45.99 0.40 9.20
CA ARG A 106 -46.17 1.79 9.67
C ARG A 106 -46.88 1.91 11.02
N MET A 107 -47.72 0.94 11.40
CA MET A 107 -48.37 0.96 12.73
C MET A 107 -47.35 0.84 13.87
N ILE A 108 -46.21 0.19 13.63
CA ILE A 108 -45.11 0.07 14.59
C ILE A 108 -44.00 1.11 14.34
N GLY A 109 -44.25 2.10 13.48
CA GLY A 109 -43.28 3.15 13.15
C GLY A 109 -42.25 2.77 12.10
N TYR A 110 -42.36 1.58 11.48
CA TYR A 110 -41.43 1.12 10.45
C TYR A 110 -41.78 1.71 9.07
N GLU A 111 -40.79 2.32 8.42
CA GLU A 111 -40.83 2.65 6.99
C GLU A 111 -39.77 1.79 6.28
N LEU A 112 -40.00 1.48 5.00
CA LEU A 112 -39.01 0.74 4.20
C LEU A 112 -37.68 1.47 4.20
N ALA A 113 -36.59 0.72 4.39
CA ALA A 113 -35.27 1.32 4.26
C ALA A 113 -35.08 1.86 2.83
N PRO A 114 -34.66 3.12 2.67
CA PRO A 114 -34.37 3.66 1.35
C PRO A 114 -33.15 2.96 0.76
N GLY A 115 -33.02 3.01 -0.57
CA GLY A 115 -31.80 2.58 -1.22
C GLY A 115 -30.63 3.51 -0.87
N SER A 116 -29.40 3.04 -1.01
CA SER A 116 -28.17 3.80 -0.78
C SER A 116 -27.40 3.97 -2.09
N ALA A 117 -26.70 5.08 -2.24
CA ALA A 117 -25.78 5.33 -3.34
C ALA A 117 -24.49 4.53 -3.17
N ALA A 118 -23.97 3.99 -4.28
CA ALA A 118 -22.61 3.47 -4.30
C ALA A 118 -21.59 4.62 -4.18
N THR A 119 -20.44 4.34 -3.57
CA THR A 119 -19.34 5.29 -3.38
C THR A 119 -18.09 4.81 -4.10
N ALA A 120 -17.28 5.72 -4.63
CA ALA A 120 -16.04 5.37 -5.30
C ALA A 120 -14.95 6.37 -4.94
N LEU A 121 -13.70 5.91 -5.00
CA LEU A 121 -12.53 6.79 -4.97
C LEU A 121 -12.13 7.11 -6.40
N LEU A 122 -12.04 8.39 -6.72
CA LEU A 122 -11.59 8.90 -8.01
C LEU A 122 -10.15 9.37 -7.89
N SER A 123 -9.27 8.82 -8.73
CA SER A 123 -7.92 9.32 -8.96
C SER A 123 -7.92 10.25 -10.17
N PHE A 124 -7.40 11.45 -9.99
CA PHE A 124 -7.33 12.49 -11.00
C PHE A 124 -5.90 12.69 -11.49
N THR A 125 -5.74 13.05 -12.76
CA THR A 125 -4.45 13.52 -13.27
C THR A 125 -4.54 14.96 -13.78
N ALA A 126 -3.49 15.75 -13.54
CA ALA A 126 -3.31 17.08 -14.11
C ALA A 126 -2.29 17.07 -15.27
N ASP A 127 -2.39 18.05 -16.15
CA ASP A 127 -1.37 18.32 -17.17
C ASP A 127 -0.05 18.78 -16.51
N LYS A 128 1.11 18.47 -17.10
CA LYS A 128 2.44 18.85 -16.57
C LYS A 128 2.52 20.36 -16.27
N GLY A 129 3.06 20.71 -15.12
CA GLY A 129 3.16 22.06 -14.55
C GLY A 129 1.83 22.68 -14.14
N LYS A 130 0.77 21.88 -13.91
CA LYS A 130 -0.55 22.38 -13.49
C LYS A 130 -0.97 21.87 -12.13
N GLN A 131 -1.55 22.80 -11.38
CA GLN A 131 -2.32 22.55 -10.17
C GLN A 131 -3.78 22.93 -10.46
N VAL A 132 -4.72 22.07 -10.07
CA VAL A 132 -6.14 22.23 -10.42
C VAL A 132 -7.02 22.04 -9.20
N GLN A 133 -7.95 22.95 -8.97
CA GLN A 133 -9.01 22.78 -7.96
C GLN A 133 -10.17 21.98 -8.57
N VAL A 134 -10.42 20.79 -8.01
CA VAL A 134 -11.62 19.99 -8.31
C VAL A 134 -12.66 20.30 -7.24
N PRO A 135 -13.82 20.91 -7.60
CA PRO A 135 -14.85 21.24 -6.62
C PRO A 135 -15.68 20.01 -6.23
N VAL A 136 -16.42 20.13 -5.12
CA VAL A 136 -17.59 19.28 -4.84
C VAL A 136 -18.58 19.34 -6.02
N GLY A 137 -19.18 18.21 -6.38
CA GLY A 137 -20.16 18.14 -7.45
C GLY A 137 -19.56 18.02 -8.86
N LEU A 138 -18.25 17.82 -9.00
CA LEU A 138 -17.64 17.51 -10.29
C LEU A 138 -18.18 16.18 -10.81
N ARG A 139 -18.79 16.21 -12.00
CA ARG A 139 -19.47 15.05 -12.57
C ARG A 139 -18.54 14.15 -13.39
N VAL A 140 -18.56 12.86 -13.06
CA VAL A 140 -17.86 11.78 -13.76
C VAL A 140 -18.87 10.73 -14.20
N GLN A 141 -18.64 10.09 -15.33
CA GLN A 141 -19.52 9.09 -15.90
C GLN A 141 -18.78 7.78 -16.19
N SER A 142 -19.43 6.66 -15.92
CA SER A 142 -18.94 5.34 -16.26
C SER A 142 -19.06 5.06 -17.76
N VAL A 143 -18.14 4.27 -18.29
CA VAL A 143 -18.32 3.65 -19.59
C VAL A 143 -19.03 2.31 -19.36
N PRO A 144 -20.27 2.14 -19.85
CA PRO A 144 -21.05 0.93 -19.60
C PRO A 144 -20.45 -0.30 -20.29
N GLY A 145 -20.63 -1.47 -19.67
CA GLY A 145 -20.44 -2.76 -20.33
C GLY A 145 -21.52 -3.04 -21.39
N GLN A 146 -21.43 -4.22 -22.01
CA GLN A 146 -22.47 -4.67 -22.94
C GLN A 146 -23.79 -4.83 -22.17
N ASP A 147 -24.85 -4.14 -22.63
CA ASP A 147 -26.19 -4.08 -22.02
C ASP A 147 -26.33 -3.26 -20.71
N GLU A 148 -25.32 -2.48 -20.33
CA GLU A 148 -25.39 -1.56 -19.17
C GLU A 148 -25.70 -0.10 -19.56
N LYS A 149 -26.18 0.68 -18.60
CA LYS A 149 -26.37 2.14 -18.75
C LYS A 149 -25.20 2.91 -18.15
N PRO A 150 -24.80 4.06 -18.73
CA PRO A 150 -23.81 4.92 -18.12
C PRO A 150 -24.29 5.43 -16.75
N GLN A 151 -23.45 5.26 -15.73
CA GLN A 151 -23.73 5.67 -14.36
C GLN A 151 -22.99 6.97 -14.05
N LYS A 152 -23.68 7.92 -13.42
CA LYS A 152 -23.12 9.23 -13.06
C LYS A 152 -22.67 9.25 -11.61
N TYR A 153 -21.56 9.93 -11.38
CA TYR A 153 -20.95 10.15 -10.08
C TYR A 153 -20.63 11.63 -9.90
N GLU A 154 -20.68 12.09 -8.67
CA GLU A 154 -20.27 13.44 -8.28
C GLU A 154 -19.26 13.37 -7.13
N THR A 155 -18.22 14.19 -7.19
CA THR A 155 -17.25 14.37 -6.10
C THR A 155 -17.95 14.90 -4.85
N LEU A 156 -17.56 14.37 -3.69
CA LEU A 156 -18.13 14.72 -2.39
C LEU A 156 -17.33 15.79 -1.65
N GLU A 157 -16.09 16.03 -2.09
CA GLU A 157 -15.15 16.95 -1.47
C GLU A 157 -14.41 17.76 -2.54
N THR A 158 -13.89 18.91 -2.12
CA THR A 158 -12.97 19.69 -2.94
C THR A 158 -11.57 19.15 -2.75
N ILE A 159 -10.82 18.94 -3.83
CA ILE A 159 -9.41 18.58 -3.76
C ILE A 159 -8.54 19.45 -4.66
N THR A 160 -7.32 19.68 -4.22
CA THR A 160 -6.25 20.24 -5.05
C THR A 160 -5.52 19.10 -5.75
N VAL A 161 -5.62 19.01 -7.07
CA VAL A 161 -4.90 18.05 -7.92
C VAL A 161 -3.55 18.65 -8.32
N TYR A 162 -2.46 17.93 -8.06
CA TYR A 162 -1.11 18.32 -8.44
C TYR A 162 -0.57 17.36 -9.51
N ASP A 163 0.05 17.87 -10.56
CA ASP A 163 0.63 17.04 -11.62
C ASP A 163 1.71 16.08 -11.11
N TRP A 164 2.53 16.51 -10.17
CA TRP A 164 3.52 15.66 -9.52
C TRP A 164 2.89 14.56 -8.64
N LEU A 165 1.61 14.64 -8.26
CA LEU A 165 0.90 13.58 -7.51
C LEU A 165 0.03 12.68 -8.40
N ASN A 166 0.16 12.78 -9.74
CA ASN A 166 -0.57 11.92 -10.68
C ASN A 166 -0.30 10.44 -10.39
N GLU A 167 0.96 10.04 -10.53
CA GLU A 167 1.48 8.68 -10.30
C GLU A 167 2.92 8.85 -9.82
N GLN A 168 3.22 8.47 -8.58
CA GLN A 168 4.57 8.59 -8.01
C GLN A 168 5.14 7.23 -7.68
N MET A 169 6.32 6.95 -8.20
CA MET A 169 7.02 5.73 -7.84
C MET A 169 7.49 5.80 -6.39
N VAL A 170 7.20 4.75 -5.64
CA VAL A 170 7.53 4.66 -4.24
C VAL A 170 8.47 3.49 -3.97
N PHE A 171 9.34 3.68 -2.99
CA PHE A 171 10.39 2.74 -2.60
C PHE A 171 10.25 2.35 -1.13
N PRO A 172 10.69 1.15 -0.75
CA PRO A 172 10.91 0.82 0.65
C PRO A 172 12.12 1.61 1.19
N ALA A 173 12.32 1.58 2.52
CA ALA A 173 13.54 2.13 3.10
C ALA A 173 14.78 1.45 2.46
N PRO A 174 15.77 2.21 1.99
CA PRO A 174 17.01 1.61 1.50
C PRO A 174 17.74 0.93 2.67
N VAL A 175 18.34 -0.22 2.39
CA VAL A 175 19.11 -1.01 3.35
C VAL A 175 20.59 -0.97 2.98
N GLY A 176 21.45 -0.88 3.99
CA GLY A 176 22.90 -0.90 3.79
C GLY A 176 23.33 -2.23 3.17
N THR A 177 24.11 -2.17 2.09
CA THR A 177 24.62 -3.35 1.40
C THR A 177 26.06 -3.16 0.95
N ASN A 178 26.77 -4.26 0.77
CA ASN A 178 28.07 -4.23 0.12
C ASN A 178 27.88 -4.51 -1.38
N PRO A 179 27.96 -3.49 -2.26
CA PRO A 179 27.74 -3.66 -3.70
C PRO A 179 28.77 -4.61 -4.35
N LEU A 180 29.93 -4.78 -3.72
CA LEU A 180 31.03 -5.63 -4.17
C LEU A 180 31.14 -6.93 -3.36
N ALA A 181 30.09 -7.32 -2.63
CA ALA A 181 30.06 -8.61 -1.96
C ALA A 181 30.27 -9.77 -2.95
N ARG A 182 30.88 -10.86 -2.47
CA ARG A 182 31.04 -12.08 -3.27
C ARG A 182 29.69 -12.55 -3.83
N GLY A 183 29.64 -12.79 -5.14
CA GLY A 183 28.43 -13.18 -5.86
C GLY A 183 27.62 -12.01 -6.42
N SER A 184 27.97 -10.77 -6.09
CA SER A 184 27.34 -9.59 -6.70
C SER A 184 27.51 -9.60 -8.21
N THR A 185 26.40 -9.38 -8.93
CA THR A 185 26.37 -9.34 -10.41
C THR A 185 26.12 -7.94 -10.95
N ALA A 186 25.79 -6.98 -10.08
CA ALA A 186 25.59 -5.59 -10.41
C ALA A 186 25.73 -4.73 -9.16
N ALA A 187 25.98 -3.44 -9.37
CA ALA A 187 26.04 -2.43 -8.33
C ALA A 187 25.44 -1.12 -8.87
N TYR A 188 24.83 -0.33 -7.98
CA TYR A 188 24.50 1.06 -8.29
C TYR A 188 25.78 1.89 -8.14
N LEU A 189 26.04 2.76 -9.10
CA LEU A 189 27.05 3.80 -9.00
C LEU A 189 26.60 4.84 -7.97
N SER A 190 27.54 5.67 -7.51
CA SER A 190 27.22 6.73 -6.56
C SER A 190 26.05 7.63 -7.02
N ALA A 191 25.31 8.18 -6.07
CA ALA A 191 24.22 9.11 -6.38
C ALA A 191 24.75 10.44 -6.96
N GLY A 192 23.88 11.19 -7.63
CA GLY A 192 24.21 12.52 -8.17
C GLY A 192 25.12 12.50 -9.41
N GLU A 193 25.70 13.65 -9.70
CA GLU A 193 26.54 13.89 -10.89
C GLU A 193 27.81 13.02 -10.94
N ASP A 194 28.35 12.61 -9.78
CA ASP A 194 29.47 11.67 -9.71
C ASP A 194 29.13 10.35 -10.43
N GLY A 195 27.95 9.81 -10.16
CA GLY A 195 27.48 8.57 -10.77
C GLY A 195 27.30 8.68 -12.29
N LEU A 196 26.79 9.82 -12.76
CA LEU A 196 26.63 10.13 -14.18
C LEU A 196 27.98 10.26 -14.88
N THR A 197 28.93 10.95 -14.25
CA THR A 197 30.30 11.13 -14.76
C THR A 197 31.02 9.79 -14.86
N ILE A 198 30.88 8.92 -13.86
CA ILE A 198 31.44 7.56 -13.90
C ILE A 198 30.79 6.75 -15.02
N ALA A 199 29.47 6.81 -15.15
CA ALA A 199 28.74 6.09 -16.19
C ALA A 199 29.14 6.51 -17.61
N GLU A 200 29.40 7.80 -17.85
CA GLU A 200 29.86 8.32 -19.15
C GLU A 200 31.21 7.73 -19.57
N ASN A 201 32.08 7.47 -18.58
CA ASN A 201 33.43 6.96 -18.80
C ASN A 201 33.51 5.43 -18.88
N LEU A 202 32.38 4.73 -18.69
CA LEU A 202 32.26 3.28 -18.75
C LEU A 202 31.40 2.84 -19.94
N VAL A 203 31.90 1.87 -20.69
CA VAL A 203 31.15 1.20 -21.77
C VAL A 203 31.19 -0.31 -21.59
N LYS A 204 30.32 -1.00 -22.33
CA LYS A 204 30.34 -2.46 -22.39
C LYS A 204 31.75 -2.98 -22.78
N ASP A 205 32.15 -4.07 -22.15
CA ASP A 205 33.43 -4.77 -22.31
C ASP A 205 34.65 -4.02 -21.73
N ASP A 206 34.46 -2.85 -21.11
CA ASP A 206 35.49 -2.24 -20.30
C ASP A 206 35.89 -3.15 -19.14
N ARG A 207 37.18 -3.11 -18.82
CA ARG A 207 37.78 -3.87 -17.71
C ARG A 207 38.01 -2.91 -16.55
N VAL A 208 37.55 -3.29 -15.36
CA VAL A 208 37.75 -2.52 -14.13
C VAL A 208 38.46 -3.38 -13.10
N PHE A 209 39.34 -2.78 -12.29
CA PHE A 209 40.07 -3.47 -11.24
C PHE A 209 39.60 -3.07 -9.87
N LEU A 210 39.32 -4.07 -9.04
CA LEU A 210 39.11 -3.96 -7.60
C LEU A 210 40.42 -4.23 -6.87
N PHE A 211 40.81 -3.32 -5.97
CA PHE A 211 42.01 -3.48 -5.16
C PHE A 211 41.92 -2.68 -3.85
N ASN A 212 42.77 -3.05 -2.88
CA ASN A 212 42.89 -2.37 -1.59
C ASN A 212 44.37 -2.14 -1.27
N SER A 213 44.78 -0.89 -1.06
CA SER A 213 46.20 -0.57 -0.82
C SER A 213 46.78 -1.15 0.48
N ALA A 214 45.92 -1.52 1.43
CA ALA A 214 46.28 -2.22 2.66
C ALA A 214 45.76 -3.68 2.71
N GLY A 215 45.17 -4.17 1.60
CA GLY A 215 44.51 -5.47 1.54
C GLY A 215 45.47 -6.64 1.29
N THR A 216 45.03 -7.84 1.67
CA THR A 216 45.77 -9.10 1.41
C THR A 216 45.23 -9.88 0.21
N GLU A 217 44.05 -9.52 -0.30
CA GLU A 217 43.41 -10.17 -1.45
C GLU A 217 43.99 -9.63 -2.77
N PRO A 218 44.38 -10.47 -3.75
CA PRO A 218 44.92 -10.01 -5.01
C PRO A 218 43.92 -9.16 -5.80
N VAL A 219 44.43 -8.30 -6.68
CA VAL A 219 43.61 -7.46 -7.58
C VAL A 219 42.62 -8.33 -8.35
N GLU A 220 41.34 -7.98 -8.29
CA GLU A 220 40.29 -8.66 -9.04
C GLU A 220 39.86 -7.85 -10.26
N GLU A 221 39.70 -8.53 -11.38
CA GLU A 221 39.21 -7.95 -12.62
C GLU A 221 37.73 -8.23 -12.84
N LEU A 222 36.96 -7.17 -13.10
CA LEU A 222 35.58 -7.27 -13.56
C LEU A 222 35.45 -6.72 -14.98
N VAL A 223 34.54 -7.32 -15.75
CA VAL A 223 34.21 -6.86 -17.09
C VAL A 223 32.79 -6.29 -17.08
N VAL A 224 32.64 -5.06 -17.54
CA VAL A 224 31.36 -4.37 -17.63
C VAL A 224 30.48 -5.05 -18.68
N LYS A 225 29.34 -5.57 -18.26
CA LYS A 225 28.34 -6.20 -19.15
C LYS A 225 27.37 -5.17 -19.71
N LYS A 226 26.89 -4.27 -18.86
CA LYS A 226 25.89 -3.24 -19.20
C LYS A 226 25.92 -2.14 -18.15
N ILE A 227 25.71 -0.90 -18.61
CA ILE A 227 25.39 0.27 -17.79
C ILE A 227 23.98 0.72 -18.18
N GLU A 228 23.12 0.99 -17.21
CA GLU A 228 21.78 1.50 -17.46
C GLU A 228 21.30 2.45 -16.36
N ALA A 229 20.45 3.41 -16.73
CA ALA A 229 19.72 4.20 -15.76
C ALA A 229 18.59 3.36 -15.15
N GLU A 230 18.53 3.31 -13.83
CA GLU A 230 17.45 2.71 -13.06
C GLU A 230 16.99 3.76 -12.03
N HIS A 231 15.94 4.51 -12.37
CA HIS A 231 15.39 5.64 -11.60
C HIS A 231 16.37 6.83 -11.52
N GLU A 232 16.73 7.27 -10.31
CA GLU A 232 17.72 8.34 -10.08
C GLU A 232 19.17 7.82 -9.94
N HIS A 233 19.41 6.54 -10.24
CA HIS A 233 20.75 5.94 -10.17
C HIS A 233 21.20 5.32 -11.49
N MET A 234 22.51 5.34 -11.73
CA MET A 234 23.15 4.52 -12.77
C MET A 234 23.53 3.16 -12.19
N ARG A 235 23.22 2.09 -12.91
CA ARG A 235 23.50 0.72 -12.51
C ARG A 235 24.47 0.08 -13.48
N VAL A 236 25.56 -0.47 -12.96
CA VAL A 236 26.53 -1.26 -13.70
C VAL A 236 26.36 -2.75 -13.37
N SER A 237 26.38 -3.59 -14.40
CA SER A 237 26.34 -5.05 -14.25
C SER A 237 27.60 -5.69 -14.79
N TRP A 238 27.99 -6.81 -14.21
CA TRP A 238 29.23 -7.53 -14.49
C TRP A 238 28.97 -8.75 -15.36
N SER A 239 29.94 -9.09 -16.22
CA SER A 239 29.88 -10.31 -17.05
C SER A 239 30.07 -11.59 -16.22
N SER A 240 30.79 -11.47 -15.11
CA SER A 240 30.99 -12.53 -14.10
C SER A 240 30.71 -11.96 -12.71
N PRO A 241 30.15 -12.75 -11.78
CA PRO A 241 29.96 -12.30 -10.41
C PRO A 241 31.29 -12.00 -9.71
N VAL A 242 31.27 -11.05 -8.78
CA VAL A 242 32.42 -10.75 -7.91
C VAL A 242 32.86 -12.00 -7.14
N GLN A 243 34.16 -12.28 -7.09
CA GLN A 243 34.73 -13.49 -6.48
C GLN A 243 35.39 -13.24 -5.13
N GLY A 244 35.99 -12.06 -4.95
CA GLY A 244 36.70 -11.69 -3.74
C GLY A 244 35.79 -11.59 -2.52
N THR A 245 36.39 -11.83 -1.37
CA THR A 245 35.73 -11.97 -0.08
C THR A 245 35.99 -10.81 0.86
N GLN A 246 37.00 -10.00 0.57
CA GLN A 246 37.42 -8.86 1.38
C GLN A 246 37.10 -7.51 0.72
N TRP A 247 36.40 -7.52 -0.42
CA TRP A 247 35.92 -6.28 -1.03
C TRP A 247 34.83 -5.67 -0.16
N ASP A 248 35.02 -4.41 0.19
CA ASP A 248 34.06 -3.58 0.91
C ASP A 248 34.02 -2.18 0.29
N MET A 249 33.37 -1.23 0.97
CA MET A 249 33.27 0.15 0.50
C MET A 249 34.62 0.92 0.47
N THR A 250 35.71 0.39 1.02
CA THR A 250 37.07 0.97 0.88
C THR A 250 37.77 0.53 -0.41
N THR A 251 37.20 -0.45 -1.10
CA THR A 251 37.74 -1.02 -2.33
C THR A 251 37.86 0.05 -3.39
N LYS A 252 39.09 0.26 -3.86
CA LYS A 252 39.35 1.14 -4.98
C LYS A 252 38.99 0.41 -6.26
N CYS A 253 38.21 1.07 -7.11
CA CYS A 253 37.77 0.56 -8.40
C CYS A 253 38.15 1.57 -9.49
N PHE A 254 38.89 1.12 -10.51
CA PHE A 254 39.33 1.98 -11.62
C PHE A 254 39.24 1.24 -12.95
N LYS A 255 39.01 1.99 -14.03
CA LYS A 255 39.07 1.47 -15.39
C LYS A 255 40.52 1.17 -15.80
N LEU A 256 40.74 -0.03 -16.33
CA LEU A 256 42.02 -0.49 -16.84
C LEU A 256 42.22 0.00 -18.29
N VAL A 257 43.36 0.61 -18.57
CA VAL A 257 43.80 0.94 -19.94
C VAL A 257 44.61 -0.21 -20.52
N ARG A 258 45.74 -0.54 -19.87
CA ARG A 258 46.67 -1.60 -20.30
C ARG A 258 47.57 -2.02 -19.14
N SER A 259 48.34 -3.08 -19.34
CA SER A 259 49.26 -3.64 -18.35
C SER A 259 50.67 -3.72 -18.90
N PHE A 260 51.66 -3.41 -18.06
CA PHE A 260 53.08 -3.49 -18.33
C PHE A 260 53.74 -4.53 -17.42
N ARG A 261 54.96 -4.91 -17.78
CA ARG A 261 55.85 -5.68 -16.90
C ARG A 261 57.07 -4.84 -16.53
N LEU A 262 57.88 -5.34 -15.60
CA LEU A 262 59.17 -4.73 -15.30
C LEU A 262 60.26 -5.30 -16.22
N PHE A 263 61.26 -4.49 -16.55
CA PHE A 263 62.40 -4.97 -17.34
C PHE A 263 63.01 -6.23 -16.74
N GLY A 264 63.17 -7.25 -17.58
CA GLY A 264 63.74 -8.54 -17.20
C GLY A 264 62.76 -9.54 -16.60
N TYR A 265 61.44 -9.30 -16.64
CA TYR A 265 60.43 -10.26 -16.14
C TYR A 265 60.45 -11.63 -16.86
N ASN A 266 60.91 -11.67 -18.11
CA ASN A 266 60.97 -12.85 -18.95
C ASN A 266 62.40 -13.42 -19.08
N VAL A 267 63.37 -12.90 -18.31
CA VAL A 267 64.75 -13.41 -18.31
C VAL A 267 64.77 -14.81 -17.70
N GLN A 268 65.55 -15.71 -18.30
CA GLN A 268 65.67 -17.08 -17.79
C GLN A 268 66.31 -17.11 -16.40
N PRO A 269 65.86 -18.01 -15.49
CA PRO A 269 66.41 -18.09 -14.12
C PRO A 269 67.91 -18.41 -14.06
N SER A 270 68.49 -18.91 -15.15
CA SER A 270 69.91 -19.14 -15.26
C SER A 270 70.42 -18.86 -16.67
N TYR A 271 71.68 -18.51 -16.78
CA TYR A 271 72.34 -18.25 -18.06
C TYR A 271 73.81 -18.69 -18.04
N PRO A 272 74.36 -19.13 -19.17
CA PRO A 272 75.77 -19.49 -19.27
C PRO A 272 76.63 -18.22 -19.24
N LYS A 273 77.59 -18.16 -18.31
CA LYS A 273 78.58 -17.09 -18.19
C LYS A 273 79.98 -17.66 -18.42
N PRO A 274 80.83 -17.04 -19.24
CA PRO A 274 82.20 -17.50 -19.41
C PRO A 274 82.97 -17.28 -18.11
N SER A 275 83.62 -18.33 -17.60
CA SER A 275 84.51 -18.23 -16.45
C SER A 275 85.82 -17.57 -16.89
N PRO A 276 86.39 -16.63 -16.12
CA PRO A 276 87.67 -16.02 -16.46
C PRO A 276 88.77 -17.09 -16.43
N SER A 277 89.28 -17.50 -17.59
CA SER A 277 90.42 -18.40 -17.72
C SER A 277 91.56 -17.69 -18.45
N THR A 278 92.79 -17.88 -17.98
CA THR A 278 94.04 -17.39 -18.59
C THR A 278 94.58 -18.32 -19.68
N GLY A 279 93.77 -19.25 -20.19
CA GLY A 279 94.15 -20.28 -21.17
C GLY A 279 93.21 -20.38 -22.38
N ILE A 280 93.61 -21.16 -23.40
CA ILE A 280 92.99 -21.24 -24.74
C ILE A 280 91.60 -21.92 -24.74
N ILE A 281 91.15 -22.51 -23.61
CA ILE A 281 89.83 -23.14 -23.45
C ILE A 281 88.96 -22.26 -22.53
N GLN A 282 87.89 -21.70 -23.08
CA GLN A 282 86.84 -21.03 -22.31
C GLN A 282 85.94 -22.08 -21.65
N SER A 283 85.91 -22.10 -20.31
CA SER A 283 84.91 -22.86 -19.56
C SER A 283 83.67 -22.00 -19.31
N TRP A 284 82.50 -22.60 -19.45
CA TRP A 284 81.21 -21.96 -19.18
C TRP A 284 80.67 -22.45 -17.84
N THR A 285 80.22 -21.53 -16.99
CA THR A 285 79.48 -21.85 -15.77
C THR A 285 78.05 -21.38 -15.92
N ILE A 286 77.10 -22.16 -15.41
CA ILE A 286 75.70 -21.74 -15.33
C ILE A 286 75.61 -20.78 -14.13
N GLN A 287 75.24 -19.53 -14.40
CA GLN A 287 74.96 -18.53 -13.37
C GLN A 287 73.46 -18.52 -13.12
N GLU A 288 73.04 -18.72 -11.87
CA GLU A 288 71.64 -18.56 -11.47
C GLU A 288 71.37 -17.10 -11.06
N ILE A 289 70.24 -16.56 -11.48
CA ILE A 289 69.72 -15.26 -11.04
C ILE A 289 68.87 -15.53 -9.81
N HIS A 290 69.25 -14.96 -8.68
CA HIS A 290 68.58 -15.21 -7.40
C HIS A 290 67.37 -14.27 -7.21
N THR A 291 66.48 -14.58 -6.26
CA THR A 291 65.44 -13.65 -5.79
C THR A 291 65.88 -12.96 -4.49
N GLY A 292 65.25 -11.85 -4.13
CA GLY A 292 65.57 -11.11 -2.90
C GLY A 292 66.99 -10.51 -2.85
N THR A 293 67.54 -10.38 -1.64
CA THR A 293 68.83 -9.72 -1.36
C THR A 293 70.04 -10.65 -1.58
N PRO A 294 71.20 -10.14 -2.04
CA PRO A 294 71.53 -8.74 -2.33
C PRO A 294 71.04 -8.25 -3.70
N ILE A 295 70.44 -7.06 -3.77
CA ILE A 295 69.89 -6.53 -5.03
C ILE A 295 71.04 -6.07 -5.95
N ASN A 296 71.19 -6.74 -7.10
CA ASN A 296 72.22 -6.46 -8.12
C ASN A 296 71.76 -6.94 -9.51
N ASN A 297 72.58 -6.79 -10.55
CA ASN A 297 72.26 -7.19 -11.94
C ASN A 297 72.13 -8.71 -12.16
N ASN A 298 72.23 -9.53 -11.11
CA ASN A 298 72.00 -10.97 -11.07
C ASN A 298 70.93 -11.34 -10.02
N SER A 299 70.00 -10.41 -9.74
CA SER A 299 68.84 -10.59 -8.86
C SER A 299 67.55 -10.19 -9.56
N PHE A 300 66.50 -11.03 -9.44
CA PHE A 300 65.15 -10.68 -9.86
C PHE A 300 64.49 -9.62 -8.96
N ALA A 301 65.07 -9.33 -7.79
CA ALA A 301 64.56 -8.29 -6.90
C ALA A 301 64.72 -6.88 -7.51
N VAL A 302 63.86 -5.95 -7.10
CA VAL A 302 63.94 -4.52 -7.43
C VAL A 302 63.95 -3.74 -6.12
N ALA A 303 64.90 -2.82 -5.99
CA ALA A 303 65.02 -1.98 -4.80
C ALA A 303 63.76 -1.12 -4.64
N GLY A 304 63.33 -0.95 -3.39
CA GLY A 304 62.26 0.00 -3.08
C GLY A 304 62.71 1.43 -3.38
N GLY A 305 61.80 2.27 -3.88
CA GLY A 305 62.12 3.62 -4.32
C GLY A 305 60.95 4.25 -5.06
N SER A 306 61.20 5.34 -5.80
CA SER A 306 60.20 6.05 -6.59
C SER A 306 60.37 5.85 -8.10
N GLN A 307 61.25 4.95 -8.54
CA GLN A 307 61.53 4.71 -9.96
C GLN A 307 61.18 3.29 -10.36
N LEU A 308 60.37 3.14 -11.40
CA LEU A 308 60.04 1.86 -12.02
C LEU A 308 60.58 1.82 -13.45
N HIS A 309 61.26 0.73 -13.79
CA HIS A 309 61.76 0.46 -15.15
C HIS A 309 60.84 -0.56 -15.82
N LEU A 310 60.07 -0.09 -16.82
CA LEU A 310 59.11 -0.91 -17.55
C LEU A 310 59.81 -1.90 -18.49
N ASP A 311 59.08 -2.84 -19.06
CA ASP A 311 59.61 -3.92 -19.88
C ASP A 311 60.01 -3.49 -21.31
N SER A 312 59.65 -2.28 -21.71
CA SER A 312 59.89 -1.76 -23.06
C SER A 312 59.92 -0.22 -23.07
N ARG A 313 60.14 0.37 -24.25
CA ARG A 313 59.99 1.81 -24.47
C ARG A 313 58.53 2.15 -24.80
N TYR A 314 58.00 3.11 -24.07
CA TYR A 314 56.65 3.67 -24.19
C TYR A 314 56.77 5.19 -24.31
N ASP A 315 56.45 5.71 -25.49
CA ASP A 315 56.57 7.15 -25.80
C ASP A 315 55.28 7.93 -25.50
N ASP A 316 54.18 7.23 -25.22
CA ASP A 316 52.85 7.80 -24.99
C ASP A 316 52.49 7.97 -23.51
N LEU A 317 53.34 7.49 -22.59
CA LEU A 317 53.13 7.60 -21.15
C LEU A 317 53.50 9.00 -20.65
N LYS A 318 52.62 9.64 -19.87
CA LYS A 318 52.73 11.06 -19.51
C LYS A 318 52.80 11.29 -18.00
N VAL A 319 53.30 12.46 -17.62
CA VAL A 319 53.15 12.97 -16.25
C VAL A 319 51.67 13.11 -15.94
N GLY A 320 51.26 12.66 -14.75
CA GLY A 320 49.87 12.58 -14.31
C GLY A 320 49.20 11.22 -14.51
N THR A 321 49.79 10.29 -15.29
CA THR A 321 49.23 8.94 -15.49
C THR A 321 49.14 8.17 -14.16
N LEU A 322 48.01 7.51 -13.91
CA LEU A 322 47.81 6.63 -12.76
C LEU A 322 48.31 5.22 -13.07
N LEU A 323 49.14 4.68 -12.18
CA LEU A 323 49.69 3.34 -12.25
C LEU A 323 49.33 2.56 -10.98
N LEU A 324 48.83 1.34 -11.13
CA LEU A 324 48.70 0.37 -10.04
C LEU A 324 49.84 -0.64 -10.12
N LEU A 325 50.74 -0.62 -9.14
CA LEU A 325 51.77 -1.63 -8.95
C LEU A 325 51.18 -2.82 -8.16
N ALA A 326 51.16 -4.01 -8.76
CA ALA A 326 50.66 -5.23 -8.13
C ALA A 326 51.70 -6.36 -8.21
N ASP A 327 52.14 -6.90 -7.06
CA ASP A 327 53.21 -7.92 -6.99
C ASP A 327 52.75 -9.38 -6.87
N GLY A 328 51.45 -9.62 -6.97
CA GLY A 328 50.85 -10.96 -6.85
C GLY A 328 50.82 -11.53 -5.44
N THR A 329 51.32 -10.79 -4.42
CA THR A 329 51.31 -11.21 -3.01
C THR A 329 50.62 -10.19 -2.11
N THR A 330 51.28 -9.10 -1.71
CA THR A 330 50.75 -8.13 -0.72
C THR A 330 50.97 -6.66 -1.10
N GLN A 331 51.74 -6.36 -2.16
CA GLN A 331 51.95 -4.98 -2.58
C GLN A 331 50.96 -4.59 -3.68
N GLN A 332 49.98 -3.75 -3.31
CA GLN A 332 49.05 -3.08 -4.22
C GLN A 332 49.15 -1.58 -3.96
N LYS A 333 49.79 -0.84 -4.86
CA LYS A 333 50.03 0.59 -4.63
C LYS A 333 49.59 1.40 -5.83
N LEU A 334 48.67 2.33 -5.59
CA LEU A 334 48.30 3.36 -6.55
C LEU A 334 49.39 4.44 -6.54
N LEU A 335 49.89 4.76 -7.73
CA LEU A 335 51.02 5.63 -7.97
C LEU A 335 50.65 6.63 -9.08
N THR A 336 51.13 7.86 -8.98
CA THR A 336 50.97 8.86 -10.05
C THR A 336 52.32 9.20 -10.64
N VAL A 337 52.43 9.19 -11.96
CA VAL A 337 53.67 9.49 -12.67
C VAL A 337 54.02 10.98 -12.53
N THR A 338 55.20 11.29 -12.02
CA THR A 338 55.73 12.65 -11.85
C THR A 338 56.79 13.01 -12.89
N ALA A 339 57.48 12.01 -13.45
CA ALA A 339 58.41 12.17 -14.57
C ALA A 339 58.52 10.89 -15.40
N VAL A 340 58.80 11.04 -16.70
CA VAL A 340 59.01 9.92 -17.64
C VAL A 340 60.29 10.19 -18.43
N ASP A 341 61.21 9.24 -18.43
CA ASP A 341 62.44 9.26 -19.24
C ASP A 341 62.83 7.85 -19.71
N GLN A 342 64.01 7.70 -20.31
CA GLN A 342 64.56 6.42 -20.78
C GLN A 342 65.86 6.12 -20.04
N ASP A 343 66.10 4.84 -19.71
CA ASP A 343 67.27 4.39 -18.95
C ASP A 343 67.76 3.03 -19.45
N ASP A 344 69.08 2.83 -19.48
CA ASP A 344 69.70 1.56 -19.89
C ASP A 344 69.72 0.59 -18.70
N GLN A 345 69.12 -0.58 -18.86
CA GLN A 345 69.01 -1.60 -17.81
C GLN A 345 69.70 -2.90 -18.21
N THR A 346 70.27 -3.60 -17.23
CA THR A 346 70.92 -4.91 -17.44
C THR A 346 70.54 -5.90 -16.34
N LEU A 347 70.03 -7.08 -16.74
CA LEU A 347 69.74 -8.20 -15.84
C LEU A 347 70.22 -9.51 -16.48
N GLY A 348 71.10 -10.23 -15.79
CA GLY A 348 71.70 -11.46 -16.27
C GLY A 348 72.53 -11.23 -17.54
N SER A 349 72.10 -11.82 -18.66
CA SER A 349 72.69 -11.63 -19.98
C SER A 349 71.91 -10.67 -20.88
N VAL A 350 70.84 -10.04 -20.38
CA VAL A 350 69.97 -9.15 -21.16
C VAL A 350 70.23 -7.71 -20.79
N THR A 351 70.44 -6.87 -21.81
CA THR A 351 70.61 -5.42 -21.70
C THR A 351 69.68 -4.76 -22.71
N ASP A 352 68.91 -3.77 -22.28
CA ASP A 352 68.05 -2.96 -23.15
C ASP A 352 67.84 -1.55 -22.57
N THR A 353 67.41 -0.61 -23.39
CA THR A 353 66.96 0.72 -22.93
C THR A 353 65.44 0.70 -22.80
N VAL A 354 64.93 1.02 -21.62
CA VAL A 354 63.49 0.96 -21.31
C VAL A 354 62.94 2.28 -20.79
N THR A 355 61.62 2.43 -20.77
CA THR A 355 60.99 3.58 -20.11
C THR A 355 61.16 3.49 -18.60
N ARG A 356 61.67 4.56 -18.00
CA ARG A 356 61.73 4.74 -16.55
C ARG A 356 60.71 5.80 -16.15
N VAL A 357 59.85 5.43 -15.21
CA VAL A 357 58.85 6.34 -14.63
C VAL A 357 59.24 6.68 -13.20
N THR A 358 59.15 7.96 -12.85
CA THR A 358 59.23 8.43 -11.46
C THR A 358 57.81 8.64 -10.94
N VAL A 359 57.52 8.21 -9.72
CA VAL A 359 56.17 8.23 -9.13
C VAL A 359 56.09 9.05 -7.83
N THR A 360 54.87 9.48 -7.48
CA THR A 360 54.57 10.34 -6.32
C THR A 360 54.96 9.75 -4.96
N SER A 361 54.93 8.43 -4.78
CA SER A 361 55.24 7.80 -3.50
C SER A 361 56.15 6.58 -3.67
N ALA A 362 57.11 6.40 -2.75
CA ALA A 362 58.06 5.30 -2.82
C ALA A 362 57.37 3.95 -2.56
N PHE A 363 57.64 2.95 -3.40
CA PHE A 363 57.19 1.57 -3.21
C PHE A 363 58.23 0.76 -2.42
N SER A 364 57.77 -0.21 -1.63
CA SER A 364 58.60 -1.17 -0.90
C SER A 364 59.37 -2.11 -1.85
N GLN A 365 60.45 -2.73 -1.38
CA GLN A 365 61.25 -3.67 -2.18
C GLN A 365 60.40 -4.80 -2.79
N ILE A 366 60.58 -5.05 -4.08
CA ILE A 366 59.99 -6.18 -4.80
C ILE A 366 60.97 -7.35 -4.75
N ASN A 367 60.53 -8.51 -4.26
CA ASN A 367 61.41 -9.67 -4.10
C ASN A 367 61.66 -10.44 -5.41
N ASP A 368 60.69 -10.43 -6.33
CA ASP A 368 60.78 -11.07 -7.64
C ASP A 368 59.94 -10.29 -8.66
N ARG A 369 60.61 -9.55 -9.56
CA ARG A 369 59.96 -8.72 -10.59
C ARG A 369 59.06 -9.48 -11.55
N ARG A 370 59.20 -10.81 -11.65
CA ARG A 370 58.40 -11.65 -12.56
C ARG A 370 56.95 -11.78 -12.10
N GLN A 371 56.72 -11.63 -10.78
CA GLN A 371 55.39 -11.64 -10.19
C GLN A 371 54.70 -10.28 -10.28
N VAL A 372 55.43 -9.24 -10.70
CA VAL A 372 54.90 -7.88 -10.77
C VAL A 372 54.23 -7.61 -12.11
N VAL A 373 53.08 -6.94 -12.02
CA VAL A 373 52.40 -6.29 -13.14
C VAL A 373 52.17 -4.84 -12.75
N VAL A 374 52.39 -3.92 -13.70
CA VAL A 374 52.09 -2.50 -13.52
C VAL A 374 50.91 -2.16 -14.42
N HIS A 375 49.80 -1.72 -13.87
CA HIS A 375 48.57 -1.45 -14.62
C HIS A 375 48.38 0.05 -14.81
N GLU A 376 48.16 0.48 -16.05
CA GLU A 376 47.74 1.84 -16.36
C GLU A 376 46.24 1.99 -16.12
N LEU A 377 45.87 2.94 -15.28
CA LEU A 377 44.48 3.23 -14.90
C LEU A 377 44.05 4.59 -15.47
N THR A 378 42.75 4.77 -15.68
CA THR A 378 42.18 6.02 -16.19
C THR A 378 40.83 6.34 -15.56
N GLY A 379 40.44 7.61 -15.66
CA GLY A 379 39.20 8.14 -15.12
C GLY A 379 39.22 8.37 -13.61
N PRO A 380 38.14 8.96 -13.06
CA PRO A 380 37.92 9.05 -11.63
C PRO A 380 37.74 7.65 -11.01
N PRO A 381 37.94 7.50 -9.69
CA PRO A 381 37.59 6.26 -8.99
C PRO A 381 36.10 5.95 -9.20
N ILE A 382 35.80 4.69 -9.51
CA ILE A 382 34.43 4.20 -9.65
C ILE A 382 33.88 3.99 -8.23
N SER A 383 33.07 4.92 -7.77
CA SER A 383 32.32 4.83 -6.51
C SER A 383 30.96 4.16 -6.72
N PHE A 384 30.55 3.41 -5.70
CA PHE A 384 29.27 2.71 -5.67
C PHE A 384 28.37 3.30 -4.59
N TRP A 385 27.06 3.21 -4.80
CA TRP A 385 26.07 3.51 -3.77
C TRP A 385 25.98 2.32 -2.81
N GLY A 386 26.26 2.56 -1.53
CA GLY A 386 26.35 1.51 -0.49
C GLY A 386 25.01 1.01 0.04
N PHE A 387 23.94 1.15 -0.75
CA PHE A 387 22.59 0.77 -0.37
C PHE A 387 21.89 0.03 -1.51
N SER A 388 20.85 -0.71 -1.16
CA SER A 388 19.90 -1.27 -2.11
C SER A 388 18.48 -1.11 -1.59
N TYR A 389 17.51 -1.14 -2.50
CA TYR A 389 16.10 -1.20 -2.14
C TYR A 389 15.66 -2.67 -2.09
N PRO A 390 15.01 -3.11 -1.00
CA PRO A 390 14.30 -4.39 -0.98
C PRO A 390 13.32 -4.54 -2.16
N ASP A 391 13.16 -5.74 -2.70
CA ASP A 391 12.27 -5.98 -3.86
C ASP A 391 10.77 -5.87 -3.54
N ILE A 392 10.41 -5.92 -2.25
CA ILE A 392 9.04 -5.87 -1.76
C ILE A 392 8.90 -4.70 -0.78
N ILE A 393 7.79 -3.97 -0.90
CA ILE A 393 7.36 -2.95 0.07
C ILE A 393 6.32 -3.59 0.97
N GLU A 394 6.62 -3.67 2.27
CA GLU A 394 5.70 -4.19 3.30
C GLU A 394 5.36 -3.14 4.38
N SER A 395 6.00 -1.96 4.31
CA SER A 395 5.88 -0.89 5.30
C SER A 395 4.81 0.14 4.91
N ALA A 396 4.15 0.70 5.91
CA ALA A 396 3.31 1.89 5.77
C ALA A 396 4.12 3.19 5.58
N THR A 397 5.45 3.12 5.60
CA THR A 397 6.32 4.24 5.24
C THR A 397 6.94 3.96 3.89
N VAL A 398 6.75 4.89 2.96
CA VAL A 398 7.32 4.84 1.61
C VAL A 398 8.23 6.04 1.37
N TYR A 399 9.17 5.86 0.44
CA TYR A 399 10.22 6.83 0.13
C TYR A 399 10.20 7.15 -1.36
N ILE A 400 10.32 8.43 -1.70
CA ILE A 400 10.50 8.88 -3.09
C ILE A 400 11.88 9.53 -3.16
N PRO A 401 12.82 8.98 -3.95
CA PRO A 401 14.14 9.57 -4.13
C PRO A 401 14.03 11.01 -4.67
N GLY A 402 14.88 11.89 -4.15
CA GLY A 402 15.06 13.24 -4.66
C GLY A 402 16.34 13.90 -4.13
N SER A 403 16.50 15.19 -4.43
CA SER A 403 17.57 16.02 -3.89
C SER A 403 16.98 17.15 -3.07
N ARG A 404 17.42 17.24 -1.82
CA ARG A 404 16.97 18.29 -0.90
C ARG A 404 17.42 19.65 -1.41
N ILE A 405 16.49 20.60 -1.47
CA ILE A 405 16.78 22.00 -1.83
C ILE A 405 17.03 22.80 -0.55
N ASP A 406 16.17 22.62 0.45
CA ASP A 406 16.28 23.22 1.77
C ASP A 406 15.59 22.35 2.84
N VAL A 407 15.42 22.87 4.06
CA VAL A 407 14.82 22.12 5.18
C VAL A 407 13.33 21.80 5.00
N GLU A 408 12.62 22.48 4.08
CA GLU A 408 11.18 22.30 3.85
C GLU A 408 10.85 21.82 2.43
N SER A 409 11.84 21.69 1.54
CA SER A 409 11.62 21.35 0.14
C SER A 409 12.65 20.39 -0.47
N ILE A 410 12.16 19.55 -1.39
CA ILE A 410 12.92 18.52 -2.10
C ILE A 410 12.51 18.51 -3.57
N GLU A 411 13.47 18.34 -4.47
CA GLU A 411 13.20 18.03 -5.87
C GLU A 411 13.14 16.51 -6.06
N ILE A 412 11.98 16.00 -6.48
CA ILE A 412 11.76 14.56 -6.67
C ILE A 412 11.51 14.22 -8.15
N ALA A 413 11.57 12.92 -8.46
CA ALA A 413 11.21 12.35 -9.75
C ALA A 413 12.03 12.94 -10.91
N ARG A 414 13.36 12.88 -10.77
CA ARG A 414 14.34 13.32 -11.76
C ARG A 414 14.89 12.10 -12.51
N PRO A 415 14.18 11.56 -13.52
CA PRO A 415 14.69 10.40 -14.26
C PRO A 415 15.98 10.78 -14.98
N ILE A 416 16.88 9.81 -15.11
CA ILE A 416 18.10 9.99 -15.89
C ILE A 416 17.80 9.69 -17.37
N GLU A 417 17.89 10.69 -18.24
CA GLU A 417 17.84 10.53 -19.69
C GLU A 417 19.13 11.06 -20.33
N LYS A 418 19.69 10.30 -21.28
CA LYS A 418 20.94 10.67 -21.98
C LYS A 418 22.09 11.07 -21.04
N ASN A 419 22.21 10.40 -19.90
CA ASN A 419 23.24 10.63 -18.88
C ASN A 419 23.16 12.01 -18.19
N ALA A 420 21.96 12.58 -18.09
CA ALA A 420 21.67 13.77 -17.31
C ALA A 420 20.36 13.59 -16.54
N TYR A 421 20.24 14.24 -15.39
CA TYR A 421 18.96 14.34 -14.67
C TYR A 421 17.99 15.24 -15.46
N GLU A 422 16.79 14.74 -15.73
CA GLU A 422 15.69 15.58 -16.22
C GLU A 422 15.13 16.43 -15.08
N GLU A 423 14.53 17.57 -15.43
CA GLU A 423 13.90 18.49 -14.47
C GLU A 423 12.78 17.78 -13.70
N GLY A 424 12.90 17.74 -12.37
CA GLY A 424 11.96 17.09 -11.48
C GLY A 424 10.85 18.02 -11.01
N TYR A 425 10.26 17.68 -9.86
CA TYR A 425 9.26 18.50 -9.19
C TYR A 425 9.78 19.00 -7.85
N THR A 426 9.83 20.31 -7.67
CA THR A 426 10.04 20.92 -6.36
C THR A 426 8.77 20.74 -5.52
N VAL A 427 8.88 19.96 -4.44
CA VAL A 427 7.80 19.68 -3.50
C VAL A 427 8.13 20.32 -2.16
N LYS A 428 7.20 21.11 -1.62
CA LYS A 428 7.29 21.58 -0.24
C LYS A 428 6.52 20.64 0.66
N LEU A 429 7.00 20.42 1.88
CA LEU A 429 6.29 19.61 2.87
C LEU A 429 4.87 20.14 3.17
N THR A 430 4.65 21.44 3.01
CA THR A 430 3.35 22.10 3.18
C THR A 430 2.38 21.89 2.01
N ASP A 431 2.85 21.42 0.85
CA ASP A 431 1.98 21.13 -0.31
C ASP A 431 1.14 19.86 -0.11
N ILE A 432 1.53 18.99 0.83
CA ILE A 432 0.88 17.71 1.11
C ILE A 432 0.11 17.78 2.42
N GLU A 433 -1.22 17.80 2.31
CA GLU A 433 -2.11 17.89 3.45
C GLU A 433 -2.13 16.58 4.26
N LYS A 434 -1.94 16.68 5.59
CA LYS A 434 -2.19 15.56 6.51
C LYS A 434 -3.66 15.13 6.42
N GLY A 435 -3.89 13.84 6.31
CA GLY A 435 -5.22 13.23 6.16
C GLY A 435 -5.68 13.09 4.70
N ARG A 436 -4.91 13.62 3.73
CA ARG A 436 -5.18 13.45 2.31
C ARG A 436 -5.26 11.97 1.93
N GLN A 437 -6.28 11.61 1.15
CA GLN A 437 -6.43 10.25 0.64
C GLN A 437 -5.38 9.94 -0.42
N ALA A 438 -4.88 8.71 -0.41
CA ALA A 438 -3.96 8.19 -1.41
C ALA A 438 -4.25 6.72 -1.68
N ILE A 439 -3.81 6.22 -2.83
CA ILE A 439 -3.91 4.80 -3.18
C ILE A 439 -2.52 4.29 -3.53
N LEU A 440 -2.10 3.21 -2.89
CA LEU A 440 -0.91 2.45 -3.29
C LEU A 440 -1.33 1.30 -4.19
N MET A 441 -0.54 0.99 -5.21
CA MET A 441 -0.77 -0.16 -6.09
C MET A 441 0.52 -0.59 -6.78
N ASP A 442 0.56 -1.83 -7.27
CA ASP A 442 1.60 -2.32 -8.16
C ASP A 442 0.96 -2.94 -9.42
N LYS A 443 1.76 -3.57 -10.29
CA LYS A 443 1.28 -4.21 -11.52
C LYS A 443 0.20 -5.29 -11.35
N ASN A 444 -0.06 -5.75 -10.12
CA ASN A 444 -1.14 -6.70 -9.84
C ASN A 444 -2.51 -6.00 -9.68
N ASP A 445 -2.56 -4.67 -9.78
CA ASP A 445 -3.76 -3.84 -9.81
C ASP A 445 -4.70 -4.02 -8.60
N VAL A 446 -4.18 -4.43 -7.43
CA VAL A 446 -4.95 -4.42 -6.18
C VAL A 446 -4.69 -3.09 -5.45
N PRO A 447 -5.64 -2.13 -5.49
CA PRO A 447 -5.46 -0.84 -4.83
C PRO A 447 -5.56 -0.97 -3.31
N ILE A 448 -4.54 -0.45 -2.62
CA ILE A 448 -4.52 -0.30 -1.16
C ILE A 448 -4.84 1.16 -0.85
N VAL A 449 -6.04 1.39 -0.32
CA VAL A 449 -6.48 2.74 0.06
C VAL A 449 -5.78 3.15 1.35
N SER A 450 -5.33 4.39 1.40
CA SER A 450 -4.59 4.93 2.54
C SER A 450 -4.86 6.42 2.74
N THR A 451 -4.42 6.93 3.87
CA THR A 451 -4.34 8.37 4.14
C THR A 451 -2.92 8.76 4.49
N ILE A 452 -2.51 9.95 4.08
CA ILE A 452 -1.20 10.51 4.41
C ILE A 452 -1.21 10.96 5.87
N LYS A 453 -0.42 10.29 6.72
CA LYS A 453 -0.31 10.59 8.15
C LYS A 453 0.72 11.67 8.42
N LYS A 454 1.86 11.60 7.74
CA LYS A 454 2.99 12.52 7.86
C LYS A 454 3.83 12.50 6.59
N VAL A 455 4.46 13.63 6.29
CA VAL A 455 5.49 13.74 5.25
C VAL A 455 6.69 14.43 5.89
N ASP A 456 7.88 13.91 5.64
CA ASP A 456 9.16 14.48 6.04
C ASP A 456 10.16 14.36 4.87
N ILE A 457 11.26 15.11 4.92
CA ILE A 457 12.44 14.84 4.10
C ILE A 457 13.42 14.04 4.96
N THR A 458 14.05 13.01 4.43
CA THR A 458 15.06 12.21 5.14
C THR A 458 16.16 11.79 4.19
N GLY A 459 17.36 11.56 4.71
CA GLY A 459 18.47 11.05 3.90
C GLY A 459 19.67 10.79 4.79
N ASN A 460 20.27 11.87 5.29
CA ASN A 460 21.51 11.85 6.06
C ASN A 460 21.34 12.22 7.56
N GLU A 461 20.10 12.44 8.00
CA GLU A 461 19.79 12.94 9.36
C GLU A 461 20.19 11.96 10.46
N ILE A 462 20.88 12.44 11.49
CA ILE A 462 21.27 11.64 12.66
C ILE A 462 20.29 11.89 13.79
N VAL A 463 19.79 10.81 14.38
CA VAL A 463 18.94 10.83 15.56
C VAL A 463 19.55 9.94 16.64
N PHE A 464 19.68 10.48 17.85
CA PHE A 464 19.95 9.69 19.03
C PHE A 464 18.69 9.58 19.90
N ASP A 465 18.43 8.38 20.40
CA ASP A 465 17.31 8.08 21.28
C ASP A 465 17.83 7.23 22.46
N ALA A 466 17.09 7.23 23.57
CA ALA A 466 17.41 6.41 24.73
C ALA A 466 17.23 4.91 24.42
N THR A 467 17.99 4.02 25.07
CA THR A 467 17.78 2.57 24.96
C THR A 467 16.81 2.09 26.05
N HIS A 468 16.32 0.85 25.92
CA HIS A 468 15.52 0.24 26.98
C HIS A 468 16.33 -0.01 28.27
N GLU A 469 17.64 -0.22 28.14
CA GLU A 469 18.54 -0.51 29.26
C GLU A 469 19.16 0.75 29.87
N ASP A 470 19.21 1.86 29.12
CA ASP A 470 19.75 3.15 29.54
C ASP A 470 18.87 4.30 29.05
N ALA A 471 18.14 4.89 29.99
CA ALA A 471 17.22 5.99 29.74
C ALA A 471 17.87 7.38 29.85
N GLU A 472 19.07 7.50 30.42
CA GLU A 472 19.62 8.78 30.92
C GLU A 472 20.80 9.28 30.08
N THR A 473 21.63 8.39 29.54
CA THR A 473 22.89 8.77 28.85
C THR A 473 22.66 9.72 27.68
N VAL A 474 21.59 9.53 26.90
CA VAL A 474 21.29 10.43 25.76
C VAL A 474 20.96 11.86 26.21
N TYR A 475 20.26 12.02 27.35
CA TYR A 475 19.93 13.33 27.92
C TYR A 475 21.15 13.95 28.61
N LEU A 476 22.01 13.15 29.24
CA LEU A 476 23.27 13.62 29.81
C LEU A 476 24.19 14.21 28.73
N LEU A 477 24.21 13.60 27.55
CA LEU A 477 24.94 14.08 26.38
C LEU A 477 24.20 15.16 25.58
N LEU A 478 22.99 15.55 26.00
CA LEU A 478 22.13 16.54 25.33
C LEU A 478 22.02 16.28 23.82
N LEU A 479 22.00 14.99 23.44
CA LEU A 479 21.86 14.50 22.06
C LEU A 479 20.42 14.08 21.74
N ASP A 480 19.52 14.16 22.73
CA ASP A 480 18.10 13.89 22.58
C ASP A 480 17.40 14.98 21.75
N ARG A 481 16.17 14.71 21.30
CA ARG A 481 15.42 15.60 20.39
C ARG A 481 15.04 16.94 20.99
N ASP A 482 14.94 17.06 22.31
CA ASP A 482 14.54 18.30 22.98
C ASP A 482 15.76 19.21 23.23
N SER A 483 16.96 18.62 23.35
CA SER A 483 18.20 19.35 23.65
C SER A 483 19.09 19.61 22.44
N ALA A 484 19.14 18.67 21.49
CA ALA A 484 20.01 18.74 20.33
C ALA A 484 19.43 19.62 19.21
N MET A 485 20.33 20.20 18.40
CA MET A 485 19.98 21.05 17.26
C MET A 485 20.49 20.43 15.97
N CYS A 486 19.61 20.27 14.99
CA CYS A 486 20.04 19.96 13.62
C CYS A 486 20.74 21.19 13.03
N ILE A 487 21.91 20.97 12.44
CA ILE A 487 22.70 22.01 11.79
C ILE A 487 22.98 21.63 10.35
N THR A 488 23.20 22.63 9.50
CA THR A 488 23.49 22.41 8.07
C THR A 488 24.79 23.07 7.70
N GLY A 489 25.67 22.32 7.02
CA GLY A 489 26.92 22.82 6.44
C GLY A 489 26.99 22.56 4.95
N LEU A 490 27.77 23.39 4.25
CA LEU A 490 28.11 23.15 2.84
C LEU A 490 29.41 22.37 2.77
N CYS A 491 29.35 21.16 2.22
CA CYS A 491 30.50 20.30 2.00
C CYS A 491 31.05 20.47 0.58
N SER A 492 32.36 20.47 0.42
CA SER A 492 33.04 20.39 -0.87
C SER A 492 32.91 19.01 -1.51
N ALA A 493 33.25 18.88 -2.79
CA ALA A 493 33.63 17.58 -3.35
C ALA A 493 34.90 17.00 -2.67
N SER A 494 35.18 15.72 -2.95
CA SER A 494 36.37 15.04 -2.43
C SER A 494 37.67 15.62 -2.99
N LEU A 495 38.60 15.96 -2.11
CA LEU A 495 39.92 16.50 -2.38
C LEU A 495 41.03 15.44 -2.20
N GLU A 496 40.72 14.15 -2.38
CA GLU A 496 41.67 13.02 -2.19
C GLU A 496 42.95 13.15 -3.04
N ALA A 497 42.91 13.89 -4.14
CA ALA A 497 44.06 14.20 -5.00
C ALA A 497 44.47 15.68 -4.96
N PHE A 498 44.23 16.38 -3.85
CA PHE A 498 44.50 17.82 -3.71
C PHE A 498 45.90 18.17 -4.22
N GLN A 499 45.95 19.12 -5.16
CA GLN A 499 47.18 19.71 -5.68
C GLN A 499 47.27 21.16 -5.20
N ILE A 500 48.47 21.74 -5.28
CA ILE A 500 48.66 23.18 -5.02
C ILE A 500 47.77 23.96 -5.99
N LEU A 501 46.98 24.90 -5.46
CA LEU A 501 46.08 25.73 -6.27
C LEU A 501 46.83 26.41 -7.41
N SER A 502 46.22 26.43 -8.60
CA SER A 502 46.85 27.00 -9.80
C SER A 502 46.95 28.52 -9.75
N SER A 503 45.99 29.16 -9.06
CA SER A 503 45.92 30.61 -8.89
C SER A 503 47.01 31.12 -7.94
N THR A 504 47.72 32.17 -8.34
CA THR A 504 48.69 32.86 -7.47
C THR A 504 48.02 33.76 -6.42
N THR A 505 46.73 34.05 -6.59
CA THR A 505 45.91 34.84 -5.65
C THR A 505 44.52 34.20 -5.51
N PRO A 506 44.42 33.03 -4.84
CA PRO A 506 43.19 32.25 -4.77
C PRO A 506 42.03 33.05 -4.15
N SER A 507 40.90 33.19 -4.87
CA SER A 507 39.77 34.00 -4.40
C SER A 507 38.39 33.45 -4.77
N LEU A 508 37.40 33.69 -3.90
CA LEU A 508 36.02 33.18 -3.99
C LEU A 508 35.01 34.27 -3.62
N CYS A 509 33.77 34.17 -4.11
CA CYS A 509 32.63 34.95 -3.63
C CYS A 509 31.71 34.05 -2.79
N VAL A 510 31.32 34.48 -1.60
CA VAL A 510 30.47 33.72 -0.67
C VAL A 510 29.21 34.50 -0.30
N THR A 511 28.08 33.81 -0.25
CA THR A 511 26.79 34.31 0.26
C THR A 511 26.33 33.38 1.37
N ILE A 512 25.95 33.93 2.53
CA ILE A 512 25.38 33.17 3.66
C ILE A 512 23.98 33.72 3.95
N GLY A 513 22.97 32.87 3.83
CA GLY A 513 21.56 33.25 3.89
C GLY A 513 21.25 34.33 2.85
N ASN A 514 20.80 35.50 3.32
CA ASN A 514 20.50 36.65 2.47
C ASN A 514 21.64 37.70 2.45
N ILE A 515 22.83 37.37 2.96
CA ILE A 515 23.97 38.28 3.12
C ILE A 515 25.10 37.90 2.17
N GLY A 516 25.45 38.81 1.26
CA GLY A 516 26.49 38.61 0.25
C GLY A 516 26.04 39.07 -1.14
N PRO A 517 26.81 38.76 -2.20
CA PRO A 517 28.09 38.04 -2.17
C PRO A 517 29.22 38.90 -1.56
N ARG A 518 30.10 38.28 -0.78
CA ARG A 518 31.35 38.85 -0.24
C ARG A 518 32.55 38.17 -0.90
N THR A 519 33.53 38.94 -1.36
CA THR A 519 34.77 38.39 -1.92
C THR A 519 35.77 38.10 -0.82
N ILE A 520 36.30 36.87 -0.80
CA ILE A 520 37.33 36.41 0.13
C ILE A 520 38.57 35.98 -0.66
N THR A 521 39.75 36.13 -0.06
CA THR A 521 41.04 35.76 -0.67
C THR A 521 41.80 34.87 0.30
N LEU A 522 42.23 33.71 -0.17
CA LEU A 522 42.99 32.75 0.63
C LEU A 522 44.47 33.16 0.66
N SER A 523 45.09 32.97 1.81
CA SER A 523 46.49 33.32 2.07
C SER A 523 47.22 32.24 2.88
N GLY A 524 48.54 32.15 2.72
CA GLY A 524 49.39 31.16 3.39
C GLY A 524 49.86 30.02 2.48
N PRO A 525 50.66 29.08 3.01
CA PRO A 525 51.12 27.91 2.26
C PRO A 525 49.98 26.89 2.10
N LEU A 526 49.27 26.93 0.98
CA LEU A 526 48.12 26.05 0.68
C LEU A 526 48.59 24.68 0.17
N ASN A 527 49.30 23.93 1.01
CA ASN A 527 49.94 22.66 0.65
C ASN A 527 49.13 21.42 1.06
N SER A 528 48.09 21.61 1.87
CA SER A 528 47.20 20.55 2.35
C SER A 528 45.77 21.06 2.52
N VAL A 529 44.80 20.14 2.59
CA VAL A 529 43.39 20.45 2.85
C VAL A 529 43.20 21.17 4.20
N ASN A 530 44.01 20.83 5.21
CA ASN A 530 44.00 21.51 6.52
C ASN A 530 44.49 22.97 6.43
N ASP A 531 45.48 23.25 5.58
CA ASP A 531 45.94 24.62 5.34
C ASP A 531 44.85 25.45 4.66
N VAL A 532 44.14 24.84 3.70
CA VAL A 532 42.99 25.47 3.01
C VAL A 532 41.86 25.75 3.99
N ALA A 533 41.47 24.77 4.83
CA ALA A 533 40.40 24.94 5.81
C ALA A 533 40.67 26.14 6.73
N SER A 534 41.90 26.21 7.26
CA SER A 534 42.34 27.30 8.13
C SER A 534 42.35 28.64 7.40
N SER A 535 42.81 28.68 6.15
CA SER A 535 42.85 29.89 5.34
C SER A 535 41.45 30.39 4.98
N LEU A 536 40.54 29.46 4.65
CA LEU A 536 39.15 29.76 4.31
C LEU A 536 38.39 30.33 5.52
N GLU A 537 38.54 29.72 6.69
CA GLU A 537 37.93 30.24 7.94
C GLU A 537 38.42 31.65 8.27
N ASN A 538 39.75 31.87 8.21
CA ASN A 538 40.36 33.18 8.49
C ASN A 538 39.98 34.26 7.46
N ALA A 539 39.64 33.87 6.22
CA ALA A 539 39.17 34.80 5.20
C ALA A 539 37.67 35.08 5.31
N LEU A 540 36.88 34.09 5.76
CA LEU A 540 35.44 34.14 5.80
C LEU A 540 34.90 34.90 7.03
N GLN A 541 35.48 34.69 8.22
CA GLN A 541 35.06 35.38 9.45
C GLN A 541 35.11 36.91 9.39
N PRO A 542 36.17 37.56 8.85
CA PRO A 542 36.21 39.02 8.74
C PRO A 542 35.50 39.57 7.49
N ALA A 543 34.93 38.72 6.63
CA ALA A 543 34.30 39.15 5.37
C ALA A 543 33.01 39.96 5.58
N ASP A 544 32.32 39.75 6.70
CA ASP A 544 31.19 40.55 7.16
C ASP A 544 31.15 40.57 8.70
N THR A 545 30.54 41.59 9.29
CA THR A 545 30.38 41.72 10.75
C THR A 545 29.16 40.96 11.29
N ASP A 546 28.26 40.50 10.40
CA ASP A 546 27.10 39.71 10.80
C ASP A 546 27.53 38.39 11.48
N PRO A 547 26.90 37.95 12.58
CA PRO A 547 27.22 36.69 13.26
C PRO A 547 27.27 35.47 12.33
N VAL A 548 26.47 35.42 11.26
CA VAL A 548 26.49 34.30 10.31
C VAL A 548 27.84 34.16 9.59
N PHE A 549 28.61 35.24 9.45
CA PHE A 549 29.99 35.25 8.95
C PHE A 549 31.00 35.21 10.10
N ALA A 550 30.85 36.08 11.09
CA ALA A 550 31.82 36.26 12.17
C ALA A 550 32.05 35.01 13.03
N HIS A 551 31.08 34.09 13.06
CA HIS A 551 31.16 32.82 13.78
C HIS A 551 31.16 31.59 12.86
N ALA A 552 31.24 31.78 11.54
CA ALA A 552 31.32 30.65 10.64
C ALA A 552 32.63 29.89 10.84
N THR A 553 32.55 28.57 10.68
CA THR A 553 33.68 27.65 10.91
C THR A 553 33.92 26.77 9.70
N VAL A 554 35.16 26.39 9.48
CA VAL A 554 35.57 25.46 8.41
C VAL A 554 36.30 24.29 9.04
N ARG A 555 35.87 23.07 8.72
CA ARG A 555 36.46 21.83 9.26
C ARG A 555 36.80 20.88 8.13
N VAL A 556 37.76 20.00 8.39
CA VAL A 556 38.12 18.90 7.47
C VAL A 556 37.39 17.65 7.91
N LEU A 557 36.71 16.98 6.98
CA LEU A 557 36.13 15.66 7.16
C LEU A 557 37.00 14.64 6.40
N ASP A 558 37.30 13.50 7.05
CA ASP A 558 38.03 12.35 6.48
C ASP A 558 39.32 12.71 5.72
N ASP A 559 40.02 13.76 6.17
CA ASP A 559 41.24 14.35 5.58
C ASP A 559 41.10 14.89 4.14
N ASN A 560 39.94 14.75 3.50
CA ASN A 560 39.74 15.01 2.07
C ASN A 560 38.54 15.90 1.74
N TRP A 561 37.71 16.28 2.70
CA TRP A 561 36.55 17.14 2.45
C TRP A 561 36.59 18.39 3.33
N LEU A 562 36.09 19.50 2.81
CA LEU A 562 35.88 20.74 3.56
C LEU A 562 34.40 20.88 3.87
N ILE A 563 34.04 21.09 5.14
CA ILE A 563 32.71 21.52 5.53
C ILE A 563 32.74 22.94 6.07
N VAL A 564 31.90 23.81 5.52
CA VAL A 564 31.71 25.19 5.94
C VAL A 564 30.38 25.28 6.69
N LEU A 565 30.43 25.70 7.96
CA LEU A 565 29.26 25.89 8.81
C LEU A 565 29.01 27.39 9.00
N PRO A 566 27.78 27.88 8.78
CA PRO A 566 27.44 29.28 9.04
C PRO A 566 27.44 29.53 10.55
N GLY A 567 27.66 30.78 10.96
CA GLY A 567 27.73 31.11 12.39
C GLY A 567 26.41 30.92 13.17
N ASP A 568 25.27 30.85 12.49
CA ASP A 568 23.96 30.50 13.07
C ASP A 568 23.61 29.01 12.94
N TYR A 569 24.47 28.24 12.28
CA TYR A 569 24.33 26.81 11.99
C TYR A 569 23.13 26.39 11.12
N VAL A 570 22.32 27.33 10.61
CA VAL A 570 21.10 27.05 9.84
C VAL A 570 21.02 27.78 8.50
N SER A 571 21.72 28.90 8.33
CA SER A 571 21.70 29.65 7.07
C SER A 571 22.39 28.90 5.94
N THR A 572 21.81 28.89 4.75
CA THR A 572 22.44 28.26 3.58
C THR A 572 23.69 29.04 3.15
N ILE A 573 24.74 28.33 2.75
CA ILE A 573 25.97 28.92 2.22
C ILE A 573 26.05 28.63 0.72
N LYS A 574 26.47 29.61 -0.07
CA LYS A 574 26.79 29.43 -1.49
C LYS A 574 28.12 30.08 -1.83
N PHE A 575 28.95 29.36 -2.58
CA PHE A 575 30.15 29.90 -3.21
C PHE A 575 29.92 30.18 -4.69
N SER A 576 30.66 31.14 -5.23
CA SER A 576 30.67 31.47 -6.66
C SER A 576 32.06 32.00 -7.05
N LYS A 577 32.40 31.86 -8.33
CA LYS A 577 33.69 32.33 -8.86
C LYS A 577 33.86 33.84 -8.76
N THR A 578 35.10 34.30 -8.66
CA THR A 578 35.41 35.72 -8.82
C THR A 578 35.74 36.03 -10.28
N LEU A 579 35.71 37.31 -10.68
CA LEU A 579 36.13 37.71 -12.02
C LEU A 579 37.64 37.56 -12.25
N SER A 580 38.43 37.49 -11.18
CA SER A 580 39.89 37.39 -11.20
C SER A 580 40.41 35.95 -11.08
N ASP A 581 39.53 35.01 -10.73
CA ASP A 581 39.87 33.63 -10.40
C ASP A 581 38.64 32.72 -10.59
N ASP A 582 38.68 31.93 -11.66
CA ASP A 582 37.65 30.95 -11.99
C ASP A 582 38.11 29.50 -11.77
N THR A 583 39.36 29.26 -11.36
CA THR A 583 39.89 27.92 -11.10
C THR A 583 39.76 27.51 -9.65
N THR A 584 39.93 28.43 -8.69
CA THR A 584 39.95 28.12 -7.24
C THR A 584 38.65 27.48 -6.77
N ILE A 585 37.49 27.89 -7.29
CA ILE A 585 36.19 27.30 -6.91
C ILE A 585 36.10 25.81 -7.28
N VAL A 586 36.61 25.45 -8.47
CA VAL A 586 36.61 24.08 -8.97
C VAL A 586 37.68 23.26 -8.24
N GLU A 587 38.88 23.82 -8.04
CA GLU A 587 39.99 23.16 -7.33
C GLU A 587 39.69 22.87 -5.86
N LEU A 588 38.80 23.66 -5.24
CA LEU A 588 38.33 23.44 -3.87
C LEU A 588 37.00 22.68 -3.80
N GLY A 589 36.44 22.26 -4.94
CA GLY A 589 35.20 21.49 -4.98
C GLY A 589 33.98 22.26 -4.46
N PHE A 590 33.98 23.59 -4.57
CA PHE A 590 32.88 24.47 -4.12
C PHE A 590 32.00 24.99 -5.27
N ASP A 591 32.09 24.38 -6.46
CA ASP A 591 31.20 24.71 -7.57
C ASP A 591 29.79 24.18 -7.29
N GLU A 592 28.76 24.88 -7.78
CA GLU A 592 27.36 24.60 -7.39
C GLU A 592 26.95 23.15 -7.71
N ASP A 593 27.51 22.57 -8.77
CA ASP A 593 27.25 21.20 -9.21
C ASP A 593 28.00 20.11 -8.40
N GLN A 594 28.95 20.51 -7.54
CA GLN A 594 29.84 19.60 -6.81
C GLN A 594 29.72 19.68 -5.28
N THR A 595 29.01 20.68 -4.77
CA THR A 595 28.79 20.85 -3.33
C THR A 595 27.58 20.08 -2.82
N GLU A 596 27.64 19.66 -1.56
CA GLU A 596 26.54 18.94 -0.91
C GLU A 596 26.16 19.60 0.42
N LEU A 597 24.86 19.66 0.72
CA LEU A 597 24.39 20.06 2.05
C LEU A 597 24.43 18.87 3.01
N LEU A 598 25.27 18.97 4.03
CA LEU A 598 25.40 17.94 5.06
C LEU A 598 24.66 18.38 6.32
N THR A 599 23.72 17.55 6.78
CA THR A 599 23.01 17.77 8.04
C THR A 599 23.73 17.04 9.17
N GLY A 600 24.16 17.77 10.19
CA GLY A 600 24.72 17.24 11.42
C GLY A 600 23.78 17.41 12.60
N LEU A 601 24.00 16.64 13.67
CA LEU A 601 23.32 16.82 14.95
C LEU A 601 24.31 17.41 15.95
N MET A 602 24.03 18.62 16.42
CA MET A 602 24.81 19.31 17.45
C MET A 602 24.16 19.12 18.82
N SER A 603 24.93 18.69 19.81
CA SER A 603 24.47 18.60 21.19
C SER A 603 24.07 19.98 21.74
N GLY A 604 23.29 19.98 22.83
CA GLY A 604 23.22 21.14 23.72
C GLY A 604 24.59 21.51 24.31
N GLU A 605 24.66 22.60 25.09
CA GLU A 605 25.89 22.98 25.78
C GLU A 605 26.22 21.99 26.91
N LEU A 606 27.30 21.24 26.71
CA LEU A 606 27.78 20.23 27.65
C LEU A 606 28.72 20.82 28.68
N ASP A 607 28.70 20.21 29.87
CA ASP A 607 29.69 20.48 30.90
C ASP A 607 31.09 20.02 30.44
N PRO A 608 32.18 20.74 30.80
CA PRO A 608 33.54 20.39 30.38
C PRO A 608 34.02 19.01 30.87
N VAL A 609 33.40 18.52 31.96
CA VAL A 609 33.63 17.20 32.53
C VAL A 609 32.27 16.59 32.84
N LEU A 610 31.97 15.46 32.20
CA LEU A 610 30.75 14.68 32.38
C LEU A 610 31.05 13.41 33.17
N ALA A 611 30.07 12.95 33.96
CA ALA A 611 30.15 11.70 34.70
C ALA A 611 28.88 10.90 34.42
N TYR A 612 29.04 9.75 33.76
CA TYR A 612 27.93 8.83 33.53
C TYR A 612 27.42 8.27 34.86
N THR A 613 26.10 8.29 35.03
CA THR A 613 25.43 7.67 36.17
C THR A 613 25.31 6.16 36.01
N GLU A 614 25.23 5.69 34.76
CA GLU A 614 25.11 4.29 34.41
C GLU A 614 26.48 3.58 34.36
N ALA A 615 26.50 2.33 34.83
CA ALA A 615 27.71 1.51 34.82
C ALA A 615 28.12 1.03 33.42
N SER A 616 27.16 1.02 32.49
CA SER A 616 27.32 0.70 31.07
C SER A 616 26.53 1.72 30.24
N PRO A 617 27.07 2.93 30.00
CA PRO A 617 26.35 3.97 29.28
C PRO A 617 26.05 3.53 27.83
N GLN A 618 24.79 3.63 27.42
CA GLN A 618 24.32 3.21 26.11
C GLN A 618 23.40 4.24 25.47
N LEU A 619 23.40 4.27 24.15
CA LEU A 619 22.48 5.10 23.37
C LEU A 619 22.10 4.42 22.06
N SER A 620 20.90 4.71 21.58
CA SER A 620 20.44 4.27 20.27
C SER A 620 20.73 5.37 19.26
N VAL A 621 21.28 5.01 18.10
CA VAL A 621 21.58 5.93 17.01
C VAL A 621 20.94 5.44 15.72
N ARG A 622 20.34 6.36 14.97
CA ARG A 622 19.81 6.11 13.64
C ARG A 622 20.30 7.18 12.68
N ILE A 623 20.74 6.77 11.49
CA ILE A 623 21.13 7.70 10.42
C ILE A 623 20.23 7.50 9.21
N GLY A 624 19.49 8.54 8.83
CA GLY A 624 18.55 8.51 7.72
C GLY A 624 17.46 7.46 7.88
N SER A 625 17.26 6.67 6.84
CA SER A 625 16.28 5.58 6.79
C SER A 625 16.79 4.24 7.34
N LEU A 626 18.01 4.20 7.90
CA LEU A 626 18.60 2.96 8.41
C LEU A 626 17.91 2.47 9.69
N GLU A 627 18.11 1.19 10.02
CA GLU A 627 17.72 0.65 11.33
C GLU A 627 18.58 1.26 12.44
N SER A 628 17.94 1.54 13.58
CA SER A 628 18.63 2.02 14.77
C SER A 628 19.66 1.01 15.27
N GLN A 629 20.85 1.48 15.60
CA GLN A 629 21.92 0.69 16.21
C GLN A 629 22.09 1.11 17.67
N VAL A 630 22.42 0.17 18.54
CA VAL A 630 22.79 0.47 19.93
C VAL A 630 24.30 0.58 20.01
N ILE A 631 24.81 1.66 20.61
CA ILE A 631 26.23 1.83 20.87
C ILE A 631 26.51 1.95 22.37
N ASP A 632 27.51 1.21 22.82
CA ASP A 632 28.02 1.24 24.20
C ASP A 632 29.16 2.26 24.32
N LEU A 633 29.00 3.25 25.18
CA LEU A 633 30.05 4.22 25.46
C LEU A 633 31.02 3.73 26.54
N ASP A 634 32.26 4.22 26.48
CA ASP A 634 33.27 4.01 27.51
C ASP A 634 33.00 4.94 28.70
N VAL A 635 32.71 4.36 29.87
CA VAL A 635 32.50 5.11 31.12
C VAL A 635 33.70 5.98 31.51
N ALA A 636 34.91 5.68 31.00
CA ALA A 636 36.11 6.50 31.21
C ALA A 636 36.13 7.80 30.39
N ALA A 637 35.29 7.92 29.35
CA ALA A 637 35.21 9.10 28.50
C ALA A 637 34.48 10.24 29.22
N THR A 638 35.24 11.05 29.97
CA THR A 638 34.69 12.09 30.85
C THR A 638 34.94 13.51 30.35
N THR A 639 35.90 13.72 29.45
CA THR A 639 36.09 15.03 28.79
C THR A 639 35.39 15.07 27.44
N LEU A 640 35.07 16.27 26.95
CA LEU A 640 34.40 16.45 25.66
C LEU A 640 35.16 15.82 24.48
N VAL A 641 36.49 15.83 24.53
CA VAL A 641 37.36 15.20 23.51
C VAL A 641 37.32 13.68 23.63
N ASP A 642 37.33 13.14 24.85
CA ASP A 642 37.23 11.69 25.06
C ASP A 642 35.86 11.17 24.60
N ILE A 643 34.79 11.90 24.89
CA ILE A 643 33.42 11.58 24.45
C ILE A 643 33.31 11.62 22.94
N ALA A 644 33.86 12.66 22.30
CA ALA A 644 33.87 12.75 20.84
C ALA A 644 34.63 11.58 20.20
N ASN A 645 35.80 11.24 20.74
CA ASN A 645 36.61 10.10 20.25
C ASN A 645 35.93 8.76 20.49
N ASP A 646 35.25 8.58 21.63
CA ASP A 646 34.53 7.37 21.95
C ASP A 646 33.33 7.22 21.01
N LEU A 647 32.45 8.23 20.91
CA LEU A 647 31.35 8.28 19.94
C LEU A 647 31.83 7.98 18.52
N GLN A 648 32.93 8.62 18.09
CA GLN A 648 33.56 8.39 16.80
C GLN A 648 33.92 6.90 16.60
N SER A 649 34.56 6.29 17.58
CA SER A 649 34.98 4.89 17.51
C SER A 649 33.78 3.93 17.46
N LYS A 650 32.73 4.22 18.24
CA LYS A 650 31.53 3.37 18.33
C LYS A 650 30.65 3.49 17.10
N LEU A 651 30.43 4.70 16.59
CA LEU A 651 29.70 4.91 15.35
C LEU A 651 30.37 4.19 14.17
N ASN A 652 31.71 4.21 14.10
CA ASN A 652 32.45 3.56 13.02
C ASN A 652 32.28 2.03 12.96
N VAL A 653 31.83 1.41 14.06
CA VAL A 653 31.57 -0.04 14.16
C VAL A 653 30.10 -0.38 14.40
N ALA A 654 29.22 0.62 14.54
CA ALA A 654 27.81 0.45 14.88
C ALA A 654 27.01 -0.28 13.79
N GLY A 655 27.44 -0.21 12.52
CA GLY A 655 26.78 -0.88 11.42
C GLY A 655 27.67 -1.05 10.19
N ILE A 656 27.25 -1.91 9.26
CA ILE A 656 27.95 -2.14 7.99
C ILE A 656 27.73 -1.03 6.96
N ALA A 657 26.77 -0.13 7.22
CA ALA A 657 26.41 0.93 6.29
C ALA A 657 27.47 2.05 6.30
N PRO A 658 27.80 2.61 5.12
CA PRO A 658 28.63 3.81 4.94
C PRO A 658 28.47 4.90 6.00
N PHE A 659 27.24 5.29 6.28
CA PHE A 659 26.95 6.46 7.10
C PHE A 659 27.42 6.30 8.55
N PHE A 660 27.51 5.07 9.05
CA PHE A 660 28.07 4.77 10.37
C PHE A 660 29.61 4.74 10.31
N LYS A 661 30.17 3.92 9.42
CA LYS A 661 31.63 3.68 9.28
C LYS A 661 32.44 4.96 9.06
N TYR A 662 31.87 5.95 8.37
CA TYR A 662 32.55 7.20 8.02
C TYR A 662 31.99 8.42 8.76
N SER A 663 31.09 8.22 9.73
CA SER A 663 30.56 9.32 10.54
C SER A 663 31.69 10.16 11.12
N ARG A 664 31.46 11.45 11.35
CA ARG A 664 32.46 12.33 11.95
C ARG A 664 31.93 13.05 13.16
N VAL A 665 32.67 12.94 14.26
CA VAL A 665 32.34 13.58 15.51
C VAL A 665 33.33 14.71 15.75
N LEU A 666 32.82 15.94 15.75
CA LEU A 666 33.62 17.16 15.91
C LEU A 666 33.29 17.84 17.24
N VAL A 667 34.30 18.41 17.87
CA VAL A 667 34.12 19.32 19.01
C VAL A 667 34.08 20.75 18.49
N ILE A 668 33.00 21.47 18.81
CA ILE A 668 32.81 22.88 18.44
C ILE A 668 32.70 23.74 19.72
N ASP A 669 33.30 24.92 19.70
CA ASP A 669 33.28 25.92 20.77
C ASP A 669 33.68 25.40 22.18
N GLN A 670 34.42 24.28 22.23
CA GLN A 670 34.86 23.58 23.45
C GLN A 670 33.73 23.10 24.38
N ARG A 671 32.46 23.19 23.96
CA ARG A 671 31.28 22.88 24.79
C ARG A 671 30.22 22.05 24.07
N ARG A 672 30.36 21.81 22.78
CA ARG A 672 29.37 21.05 22.00
C ARG A 672 30.05 19.98 21.16
N VAL A 673 29.36 18.88 21.00
CA VAL A 673 29.75 17.82 20.07
C VAL A 673 28.79 17.85 18.89
N VAL A 674 29.33 17.77 17.68
CA VAL A 674 28.56 17.65 16.46
C VAL A 674 28.85 16.31 15.82
N VAL A 675 27.80 15.58 15.50
CA VAL A 675 27.89 14.32 14.77
C VAL A 675 27.40 14.55 13.35
N PHE A 676 28.28 14.31 12.38
CA PHE A 676 27.96 14.27 10.96
C PHE A 676 27.87 12.82 10.47
N PRO A 677 26.93 12.52 9.55
CA PRO A 677 26.84 11.23 8.92
C PRO A 677 28.05 11.03 8.01
N GLY A 678 28.46 9.78 7.82
CA GLY A 678 29.63 9.50 7.01
C GLY A 678 29.47 9.87 5.55
N MET A 679 30.54 10.37 4.93
CA MET A 679 30.58 10.68 3.50
C MET A 679 31.41 9.64 2.75
N ILE A 680 30.92 9.22 1.57
CA ILE A 680 31.67 8.37 0.62
C ILE A 680 31.48 8.96 -0.78
N GLY A 681 32.13 10.08 -1.12
CA GLY A 681 31.80 10.83 -2.35
C GLY A 681 30.45 11.57 -2.21
N THR A 682 29.84 12.03 -3.32
CA THR A 682 28.53 12.75 -3.32
C THR A 682 27.32 11.82 -3.15
N ASN A 683 27.41 10.89 -2.21
CA ASN A 683 26.62 9.65 -2.21
C ASN A 683 25.27 9.71 -1.49
N HIS A 684 24.85 10.86 -0.98
CA HIS A 684 23.64 10.94 -0.18
C HIS A 684 22.42 11.15 -1.08
N GLN A 685 21.60 10.12 -1.13
CA GLN A 685 20.27 10.21 -1.69
C GLN A 685 19.33 10.72 -0.59
N ASP A 686 18.70 11.87 -0.82
CA ASP A 686 17.56 12.32 -0.02
C ASP A 686 16.27 11.67 -0.52
N TYR A 687 15.28 11.67 0.35
CA TYR A 687 13.99 11.07 0.13
C TYR A 687 12.88 11.96 0.67
N LEU A 688 11.81 12.09 -0.10
CA LEU A 688 10.51 12.44 0.46
C LEU A 688 9.95 11.19 1.15
N LYS A 689 9.91 11.21 2.48
CA LYS A 689 9.35 10.14 3.31
C LYS A 689 7.88 10.40 3.55
N ILE A 690 7.03 9.46 3.16
CA ILE A 690 5.58 9.54 3.35
C ILE A 690 5.16 8.42 4.30
N GLU A 691 4.67 8.78 5.47
CA GLU A 691 4.03 7.86 6.41
C GLU A 691 2.53 7.80 6.09
N LEU A 692 2.04 6.58 5.90
CA LEU A 692 0.69 6.26 5.47
C LEU A 692 -0.08 5.56 6.59
N SER A 693 -1.41 5.62 6.54
CA SER A 693 -2.31 4.80 7.35
C SER A 693 -3.12 3.90 6.41
N PRO A 694 -2.51 2.81 5.92
CA PRO A 694 -3.15 1.92 4.96
C PRO A 694 -4.29 1.15 5.61
N ASN A 695 -5.30 0.84 4.83
CA ASN A 695 -6.46 0.11 5.29
C ASN A 695 -6.28 -1.41 5.38
N SER A 696 -5.19 -1.93 4.83
CA SER A 696 -4.83 -3.33 4.80
C SER A 696 -3.30 -3.46 4.86
N ALA A 697 -2.81 -4.70 5.02
CA ALA A 697 -1.37 -4.95 4.98
C ALA A 697 -0.82 -4.63 3.57
N ILE A 698 0.35 -4.01 3.52
CA ILE A 698 1.02 -3.66 2.27
C ILE A 698 1.91 -4.82 1.84
N THR A 699 1.82 -5.21 0.57
CA THR A 699 2.74 -6.15 -0.07
C THR A 699 2.82 -5.80 -1.55
N LEU A 700 3.75 -4.91 -1.91
CA LEU A 700 3.87 -4.39 -3.27
C LEU A 700 5.23 -4.73 -3.87
N ASN A 701 5.26 -5.06 -5.15
CA ASN A 701 6.52 -5.19 -5.87
C ASN A 701 7.13 -3.81 -6.13
N ARG A 702 8.32 -3.56 -5.54
CA ARG A 702 9.04 -2.27 -5.65
C ARG A 702 9.13 -1.78 -7.08
N SER A 703 9.45 -2.67 -8.04
CA SER A 703 9.70 -2.28 -9.44
C SER A 703 8.49 -1.67 -10.16
N SER A 704 7.28 -1.81 -9.60
CA SER A 704 6.04 -1.27 -10.16
C SER A 704 5.17 -0.53 -9.14
N ALA A 705 5.66 -0.30 -7.92
CA ALA A 705 4.88 0.27 -6.84
C ALA A 705 4.66 1.78 -7.05
N MET A 706 3.39 2.17 -7.17
CA MET A 706 2.93 3.53 -7.41
C MET A 706 2.09 4.05 -6.23
N LEU A 707 2.20 5.35 -5.98
CA LEU A 707 1.34 6.15 -5.12
C LEU A 707 0.51 7.10 -6.00
N LEU A 708 -0.81 6.97 -5.93
CA LEU A 708 -1.77 7.91 -6.50
C LEU A 708 -2.18 8.90 -5.39
N GLY A 709 -1.74 10.15 -5.50
CA GLY A 709 -1.98 11.17 -4.46
C GLY A 709 -3.14 12.10 -4.75
N ASN A 710 -3.71 12.08 -5.95
CA ASN A 710 -4.83 12.93 -6.36
C ASN A 710 -6.16 12.21 -6.23
N VAL A 711 -6.51 11.80 -5.00
CA VAL A 711 -7.69 10.98 -4.74
C VAL A 711 -8.79 11.81 -4.07
N ALA A 712 -10.02 11.69 -4.57
CA ALA A 712 -11.22 12.22 -3.91
C ALA A 712 -12.35 11.19 -3.85
N SER A 713 -13.17 11.30 -2.81
CA SER A 713 -14.39 10.53 -2.67
C SER A 713 -15.47 11.04 -3.62
N ALA A 714 -16.22 10.12 -4.22
CA ALA A 714 -17.38 10.39 -5.06
C ALA A 714 -18.52 9.43 -4.73
N SER A 715 -19.74 9.83 -5.05
CA SER A 715 -20.92 8.96 -4.90
C SER A 715 -21.78 8.98 -6.14
N HIS A 716 -22.49 7.88 -6.35
CA HIS A 716 -23.42 7.72 -7.44
C HIS A 716 -24.59 8.71 -7.30
N GLY A 717 -25.05 9.22 -8.44
CA GLY A 717 -26.16 10.14 -8.56
C GLY A 717 -25.76 11.53 -9.07
N GLU A 718 -26.72 12.23 -9.64
CA GLU A 718 -26.57 13.57 -10.23
C GLU A 718 -27.44 14.59 -9.50
N THR A 719 -26.90 15.77 -9.25
CA THR A 719 -27.59 16.87 -8.57
C THR A 719 -28.68 17.49 -9.46
N VAL A 720 -29.87 17.60 -8.89
CA VAL A 720 -31.01 18.38 -9.37
C VAL A 720 -31.03 19.68 -8.57
N GLU A 721 -30.53 20.76 -9.17
CA GLU A 721 -30.23 22.00 -8.44
C GLU A 721 -31.47 22.79 -8.00
N SER A 722 -32.54 22.83 -8.79
CA SER A 722 -33.71 23.67 -8.49
C SER A 722 -34.98 23.12 -9.13
N GLU A 723 -35.60 22.14 -8.48
CA GLU A 723 -36.90 21.61 -8.91
C GLU A 723 -38.05 22.35 -8.22
N VAL A 724 -38.89 23.04 -9.00
CA VAL A 724 -40.16 23.60 -8.49
C VAL A 724 -41.19 22.49 -8.31
N LEU A 725 -41.63 22.26 -7.08
CA LEU A 725 -42.65 21.28 -6.72
C LEU A 725 -44.07 21.84 -6.85
N GLY A 726 -44.29 23.12 -6.50
CA GLY A 726 -45.59 23.77 -6.66
C GLY A 726 -45.82 25.01 -5.79
N ASP A 727 -47.09 25.38 -5.68
CA ASP A 727 -47.59 26.54 -4.94
C ASP A 727 -48.07 26.10 -3.54
N ALA A 728 -47.49 26.67 -2.49
CA ALA A 728 -47.95 26.42 -1.12
C ALA A 728 -49.29 27.13 -0.83
N ASP A 729 -50.18 26.44 -0.11
CA ASP A 729 -51.45 26.99 0.39
C ASP A 729 -51.61 26.67 1.89
N PRO A 730 -51.44 27.67 2.78
CA PRO A 730 -51.51 27.47 4.23
C PRO A 730 -52.92 27.12 4.73
N THR A 731 -53.94 27.12 3.87
CA THR A 731 -55.28 26.63 4.22
C THR A 731 -55.36 25.11 4.24
N ILE A 732 -54.42 24.41 3.60
CA ILE A 732 -54.39 22.95 3.48
C ILE A 732 -53.50 22.38 4.61
N PRO A 733 -54.05 21.68 5.61
CA PRO A 733 -53.23 20.98 6.60
C PRO A 733 -52.52 19.80 5.95
N PHE A 734 -51.30 19.48 6.41
CA PHE A 734 -50.49 18.37 5.90
C PHE A 734 -50.29 18.40 4.38
N GLN A 735 -50.14 19.61 3.80
CA GLN A 735 -49.97 19.76 2.36
C GLN A 735 -48.80 18.89 1.87
N LYS A 736 -49.03 18.16 0.79
CA LYS A 736 -48.11 17.17 0.22
C LYS A 736 -47.66 17.60 -1.17
N PHE A 737 -46.38 17.42 -1.47
CA PHE A 737 -45.80 17.61 -2.81
C PHE A 737 -44.96 16.39 -3.19
N THR A 738 -44.95 16.02 -4.46
CA THR A 738 -44.19 14.89 -5.00
C THR A 738 -43.05 15.40 -5.87
N LEU A 739 -41.86 14.82 -5.73
CA LEU A 739 -40.69 15.13 -6.57
C LEU A 739 -40.89 14.50 -7.95
N LYS A 740 -40.50 15.18 -9.05
CA LYS A 740 -40.72 14.65 -10.41
C LYS A 740 -39.60 13.72 -10.86
N LYS A 741 -38.44 13.74 -10.19
CA LYS A 741 -37.36 12.77 -10.45
C LYS A 741 -37.18 11.87 -9.25
N SER A 742 -37.06 10.58 -9.54
CA SER A 742 -36.82 9.52 -8.57
C SER A 742 -36.01 8.42 -9.28
N PRO A 743 -35.33 7.54 -8.54
CA PRO A 743 -35.17 7.55 -7.09
C PRO A 743 -34.27 8.69 -6.59
N VAL A 744 -34.57 9.22 -5.40
CA VAL A 744 -33.76 10.27 -4.74
C VAL A 744 -32.60 9.60 -4.00
N THR A 745 -31.39 10.07 -4.27
CA THR A 745 -30.14 9.57 -3.69
C THR A 745 -30.13 9.74 -2.17
N PHE A 746 -29.84 8.65 -1.47
CA PHE A 746 -29.37 8.69 -0.09
C PHE A 746 -27.89 8.30 -0.08
N VAL A 747 -27.08 9.03 0.68
CA VAL A 747 -25.64 8.75 0.79
C VAL A 747 -25.36 7.95 2.05
N PRO A 748 -24.43 6.99 2.01
CA PRO A 748 -24.03 6.25 3.20
C PRO A 748 -23.58 7.16 4.34
N SER A 749 -24.11 6.95 5.55
CA SER A 749 -23.77 7.74 6.74
C SER A 749 -23.54 6.87 7.98
N SER A 750 -22.94 7.47 9.01
CA SER A 750 -22.82 6.85 10.35
C SER A 750 -24.06 7.08 11.22
N GLY A 751 -25.03 7.86 10.73
CA GLY A 751 -26.26 8.19 11.46
C GLY A 751 -27.21 7.00 11.65
N GLU A 752 -28.36 7.30 12.26
CA GLU A 752 -29.48 6.37 12.41
C GLU A 752 -29.98 5.91 11.03
N GLY A 753 -30.18 4.60 10.84
CA GLY A 753 -30.53 4.02 9.53
C GLY A 753 -29.36 3.90 8.53
N GLY A 754 -28.19 4.47 8.84
CA GLY A 754 -26.95 4.31 8.06
C GLY A 754 -26.90 5.06 6.74
N VAL A 755 -27.85 5.95 6.47
CA VAL A 755 -27.89 6.78 5.26
C VAL A 755 -28.48 8.17 5.55
N ASP A 756 -28.02 9.18 4.81
CA ASP A 756 -28.53 10.54 4.87
C ASP A 756 -29.25 10.91 3.57
N ASN A 757 -30.39 11.60 3.70
CA ASN A 757 -31.15 12.09 2.55
C ASN A 757 -30.45 13.31 1.94
N THR A 758 -30.27 13.32 0.62
CA THR A 758 -29.68 14.47 -0.10
C THR A 758 -30.66 15.62 -0.32
N LEU A 759 -31.94 15.43 0.02
CA LEU A 759 -32.99 16.43 -0.18
C LEU A 759 -32.84 17.65 0.75
N GLN A 760 -32.75 18.81 0.13
CA GLN A 760 -32.94 20.12 0.74
C GLN A 760 -34.20 20.76 0.16
N LEU A 761 -35.12 21.17 1.04
CA LEU A 761 -36.39 21.78 0.64
C LEU A 761 -36.44 23.24 1.04
N PHE A 762 -36.78 24.12 0.11
CA PHE A 762 -36.89 25.55 0.30
C PHE A 762 -38.33 26.00 0.10
N VAL A 763 -38.84 26.83 1.01
CA VAL A 763 -40.13 27.53 0.84
C VAL A 763 -39.89 29.03 0.96
N ASN A 764 -40.17 29.78 -0.11
CA ASN A 764 -39.80 31.21 -0.21
C ASN A 764 -38.30 31.44 0.10
N ASP A 765 -37.41 30.63 -0.49
CA ASP A 765 -35.95 30.68 -0.30
C ASP A 765 -35.46 30.41 1.13
N VAL A 766 -36.35 29.99 2.04
CA VAL A 766 -36.00 29.55 3.40
C VAL A 766 -35.87 28.04 3.42
N LEU A 767 -34.76 27.52 3.93
CA LEU A 767 -34.55 26.08 4.13
C LEU A 767 -35.49 25.54 5.21
N TRP A 768 -36.22 24.48 4.88
CA TRP A 768 -37.00 23.70 5.83
C TRP A 768 -36.21 22.44 6.19
N HIS A 769 -36.47 21.88 7.37
CA HIS A 769 -35.72 20.73 7.89
C HIS A 769 -36.55 19.44 7.85
N GLU A 770 -35.94 18.37 7.36
CA GLU A 770 -36.54 17.04 7.40
C GLU A 770 -36.59 16.50 8.83
N VAL A 771 -37.68 15.84 9.19
CA VAL A 771 -37.87 15.14 10.47
C VAL A 771 -38.50 13.76 10.28
N ASN A 772 -38.09 12.80 11.11
CA ASN A 772 -38.66 11.43 11.11
C ASN A 772 -40.15 11.42 11.47
N SER A 773 -40.57 12.37 12.33
CA SER A 773 -41.97 12.56 12.70
C SER A 773 -42.29 14.03 12.93
N LEU A 774 -43.47 14.45 12.46
CA LEU A 774 -44.05 15.76 12.76
C LEU A 774 -44.59 15.84 14.20
N PHE A 775 -44.83 14.68 14.83
CA PHE A 775 -45.28 14.62 16.22
C PHE A 775 -44.23 15.24 17.15
N GLY A 776 -44.68 16.06 18.10
CA GLY A 776 -43.82 16.76 19.05
C GLY A 776 -43.12 18.01 18.52
N LYS A 777 -43.33 18.38 17.23
CA LYS A 777 -42.82 19.62 16.64
C LYS A 777 -43.78 20.78 16.88
N GLY A 778 -43.24 21.95 17.21
CA GLY A 778 -44.01 23.17 17.45
C GLY A 778 -44.75 23.66 16.20
N SER A 779 -45.86 24.36 16.40
CA SER A 779 -46.75 24.86 15.35
C SER A 779 -46.11 25.84 14.35
N ALA A 780 -44.98 26.44 14.71
CA ALA A 780 -44.24 27.38 13.88
C ALA A 780 -42.90 26.80 13.36
N GLU A 781 -42.56 25.56 13.68
CA GLU A 781 -41.32 24.94 13.21
C GLU A 781 -41.40 24.63 11.71
N ALA A 782 -40.43 25.14 10.94
CA ALA A 782 -40.31 24.94 9.50
C ALA A 782 -39.76 23.54 9.18
N VAL A 783 -40.62 22.53 9.35
CA VAL A 783 -40.26 21.11 9.19
C VAL A 783 -41.14 20.39 8.18
N TYR A 784 -40.59 19.35 7.56
CA TYR A 784 -41.31 18.43 6.69
C TYR A 784 -40.90 16.98 6.96
N ARG A 785 -41.73 16.03 6.50
CA ARG A 785 -41.42 14.60 6.50
C ARG A 785 -41.47 14.05 5.08
N THR A 786 -40.56 13.15 4.73
CA THR A 786 -40.56 12.45 3.45
C THR A 786 -41.30 11.11 3.51
N PHE A 787 -41.78 10.67 2.35
CA PHE A 787 -42.44 9.38 2.15
C PHE A 787 -42.01 8.82 0.79
N ILE A 788 -41.66 7.55 0.75
CA ILE A 788 -41.39 6.82 -0.49
C ILE A 788 -42.54 5.83 -0.72
N ASN A 789 -43.11 5.84 -1.93
CA ASN A 789 -44.15 4.89 -2.32
C ASN A 789 -43.56 3.61 -2.96
N ASN A 790 -44.41 2.79 -3.57
CA ASN A 790 -44.02 1.51 -4.12
C ASN A 790 -43.24 1.65 -5.43
N GLU A 791 -43.37 2.78 -6.09
CA GLU A 791 -42.74 3.16 -7.35
C GLU A 791 -41.42 3.93 -7.14
N ALA A 792 -40.91 3.94 -5.89
CA ALA A 792 -39.77 4.72 -5.44
C ALA A 792 -39.92 6.24 -5.59
N GLU A 793 -41.15 6.74 -5.75
CA GLU A 793 -41.42 8.17 -5.83
C GLU A 793 -41.41 8.78 -4.42
N MET A 794 -40.57 9.81 -4.26
CA MET A 794 -40.50 10.56 -3.02
C MET A 794 -41.55 11.68 -2.98
N SER A 795 -42.20 11.83 -1.83
CA SER A 795 -43.06 12.97 -1.53
C SER A 795 -42.72 13.61 -0.18
N VAL A 796 -42.86 14.92 -0.11
CA VAL A 796 -42.75 15.70 1.13
C VAL A 796 -44.12 16.04 1.70
N ARG A 797 -44.26 16.05 3.02
CA ARG A 797 -45.46 16.47 3.75
C ARG A 797 -45.10 17.50 4.81
N PHE A 798 -45.78 18.62 4.79
CA PHE A 798 -45.63 19.69 5.78
C PHE A 798 -46.50 19.47 7.03
N GLY A 799 -46.35 20.33 8.03
CA GLY A 799 -47.18 20.33 9.23
C GLY A 799 -48.62 20.81 8.98
N ASP A 800 -49.46 20.66 10.00
CA ASP A 800 -50.85 21.12 10.02
C ASP A 800 -51.06 22.42 10.81
N GLY A 801 -49.97 23.09 11.21
CA GLY A 801 -50.01 24.28 12.06
C GLY A 801 -50.21 23.97 13.55
N ILE A 802 -50.18 22.70 13.94
CA ILE A 802 -50.13 22.24 15.33
C ILE A 802 -48.85 21.41 15.53
N THR A 803 -48.63 20.45 14.63
CA THR A 803 -47.48 19.54 14.56
C THR A 803 -46.55 19.94 13.41
N GLY A 804 -45.87 21.07 13.58
CA GLY A 804 -45.09 21.73 12.52
C GLY A 804 -45.88 22.82 11.76
N ALA A 805 -45.15 23.74 11.14
CA ALA A 805 -45.70 24.86 10.39
C ALA A 805 -46.38 24.42 9.08
N ARG A 806 -47.41 25.17 8.70
CA ARG A 806 -47.96 25.12 7.33
C ARG A 806 -47.09 25.99 6.41
N PRO A 807 -46.79 25.55 5.18
CA PRO A 807 -45.95 26.33 4.30
C PRO A 807 -46.67 27.65 3.93
N PRO A 808 -45.98 28.80 4.00
CA PRO A 808 -46.58 30.10 3.68
C PRO A 808 -46.98 30.17 2.21
N ARG A 809 -48.06 30.90 1.91
CA ARG A 809 -48.57 31.06 0.55
C ARG A 809 -47.48 31.64 -0.36
N GLY A 810 -47.34 31.08 -1.56
CA GLY A 810 -46.49 31.61 -2.62
C GLY A 810 -46.73 30.89 -3.94
N ARG A 811 -46.17 31.44 -5.01
CA ARG A 811 -46.24 30.87 -6.35
C ARG A 811 -44.89 30.26 -6.71
N ALA A 812 -44.87 29.02 -7.16
CA ALA A 812 -43.70 28.22 -7.46
C ALA A 812 -42.68 28.25 -6.30
N ASN A 813 -43.17 28.37 -5.07
CA ASN A 813 -42.36 28.75 -3.93
C ASN A 813 -41.83 27.55 -3.14
N VAL A 814 -42.33 26.35 -3.41
CA VAL A 814 -41.77 25.10 -2.87
C VAL A 814 -40.77 24.57 -3.89
N VAL A 815 -39.48 24.64 -3.55
CA VAL A 815 -38.37 24.28 -4.41
C VAL A 815 -37.52 23.23 -3.71
N ALA A 816 -37.12 22.18 -4.44
CA ALA A 816 -36.27 21.12 -3.93
C ALA A 816 -34.91 21.12 -4.64
N ARG A 817 -33.85 20.86 -3.86
CA ARG A 817 -32.52 20.50 -4.33
C ARG A 817 -32.20 19.11 -3.80
N TYR A 818 -31.80 18.17 -4.64
CA TYR A 818 -31.53 16.78 -4.24
C TYR A 818 -30.69 16.10 -5.30
N ARG A 819 -30.26 14.86 -5.05
CA ARG A 819 -29.56 14.05 -6.04
C ARG A 819 -30.45 12.90 -6.53
N GLN A 820 -30.31 12.54 -7.81
CA GLN A 820 -31.03 11.44 -8.45
C GLN A 820 -30.04 10.34 -8.84
N GLY A 821 -30.33 9.10 -8.43
CA GLY A 821 -29.51 7.91 -8.69
C GLY A 821 -29.07 7.24 -7.40
N LEU A 822 -29.34 5.96 -7.26
CA LEU A 822 -28.96 5.13 -6.11
C LEU A 822 -28.94 3.66 -6.55
N GLY A 823 -28.66 2.76 -5.61
CA GLY A 823 -28.87 1.36 -5.88
C GLY A 823 -27.61 0.63 -6.29
N LEU A 824 -27.82 -0.65 -6.58
CA LEU A 824 -26.78 -1.57 -7.02
C LEU A 824 -26.25 -1.23 -8.41
N GLU A 825 -27.04 -0.56 -9.25
CA GLU A 825 -26.58 -0.12 -10.57
C GLU A 825 -25.41 0.86 -10.49
N GLY A 826 -25.29 1.59 -9.37
CA GLY A 826 -24.14 2.45 -9.11
C GLY A 826 -22.84 1.67 -8.90
N ARG A 827 -22.88 0.39 -8.51
CA ARG A 827 -21.69 -0.41 -8.15
C ARG A 827 -20.87 -0.83 -9.38
N VAL A 828 -20.17 0.12 -9.96
CA VAL A 828 -19.35 -0.05 -11.17
C VAL A 828 -17.97 -0.66 -10.87
N CYS A 829 -17.42 -1.41 -11.83
CA CYS A 829 -16.10 -2.03 -11.72
C CYS A 829 -14.95 -1.00 -11.66
N ALA A 830 -13.76 -1.47 -11.24
CA ALA A 830 -12.53 -0.68 -11.33
C ALA A 830 -12.31 -0.20 -12.78
N GLY A 831 -11.86 1.05 -12.93
CA GLY A 831 -11.58 1.67 -14.23
C GLY A 831 -12.80 2.06 -15.08
N ALA A 832 -14.02 1.83 -14.59
CA ALA A 832 -15.25 2.17 -15.33
C ALA A 832 -15.50 3.68 -15.38
N LEU A 833 -15.24 4.42 -14.30
CA LEU A 833 -15.43 5.86 -14.16
C LEU A 833 -14.26 6.63 -14.77
N LYS A 834 -14.34 6.95 -16.06
CA LYS A 834 -13.24 7.61 -16.79
C LYS A 834 -13.63 8.80 -17.65
N THR A 835 -14.92 9.14 -17.72
CA THR A 835 -15.42 10.26 -18.53
C THR A 835 -15.73 11.46 -17.65
N LEU A 836 -14.95 12.54 -17.79
CA LEU A 836 -15.25 13.83 -17.17
C LEU A 836 -16.37 14.53 -17.95
N LEU A 837 -17.51 14.82 -17.30
CA LEU A 837 -18.61 15.57 -17.93
C LEU A 837 -18.35 17.08 -17.89
N ASP A 838 -17.74 17.55 -16.80
CA ASP A 838 -17.23 18.90 -16.66
C ASP A 838 -15.70 18.80 -16.53
N LYS A 839 -14.93 19.48 -17.39
CA LYS A 839 -13.46 19.38 -17.41
C LYS A 839 -12.82 20.73 -17.01
N PRO A 840 -12.48 20.93 -15.72
CA PRO A 840 -11.67 22.07 -15.28
C PRO A 840 -10.39 22.20 -16.10
N LYS A 841 -9.96 23.44 -16.36
CA LYS A 841 -8.76 23.71 -17.17
C LYS A 841 -7.51 23.15 -16.47
N GLY A 842 -6.73 22.34 -17.20
CA GLY A 842 -5.52 21.69 -16.70
C GLY A 842 -5.75 20.31 -16.07
N LEU A 843 -7.01 19.90 -15.85
CA LEU A 843 -7.32 18.53 -15.46
C LEU A 843 -7.27 17.64 -16.70
N LYS A 844 -6.59 16.50 -16.63
CA LYS A 844 -6.29 15.64 -17.78
C LYS A 844 -7.22 14.43 -17.85
N THR A 845 -7.18 13.54 -16.86
CA THR A 845 -8.02 12.33 -16.77
C THR A 845 -8.58 12.11 -15.37
N VAL A 846 -9.56 11.21 -15.28
CA VAL A 846 -10.06 10.62 -14.03
C VAL A 846 -10.18 9.12 -14.23
N ILE A 847 -9.96 8.35 -13.16
CA ILE A 847 -10.23 6.91 -13.11
C ILE A 847 -10.68 6.55 -11.69
N ASN A 848 -11.48 5.50 -11.51
CA ASN A 848 -11.63 4.84 -10.22
C ASN A 848 -10.69 3.63 -10.13
N PRO A 849 -9.58 3.69 -9.38
CA PRO A 849 -8.61 2.59 -9.38
C PRO A 849 -9.16 1.32 -8.73
N ALA A 850 -10.11 1.46 -7.79
CA ALA A 850 -10.88 0.37 -7.20
C ALA A 850 -12.32 0.38 -7.74
N GLY A 851 -12.99 -0.78 -7.66
CA GLY A 851 -14.44 -0.85 -7.89
C GLY A 851 -15.20 0.05 -6.91
N ALA A 852 -16.36 0.54 -7.32
CA ALA A 852 -17.25 1.26 -6.42
C ALA A 852 -17.75 0.31 -5.32
N ASP A 853 -17.86 0.86 -4.11
CA ASP A 853 -18.29 0.18 -2.90
C ASP A 853 -19.73 0.57 -2.54
N GLY A 854 -20.37 -0.23 -1.67
CA GLY A 854 -21.71 0.03 -1.17
C GLY A 854 -22.78 -0.05 -2.26
N GLY A 855 -23.77 0.84 -2.17
CA GLY A 855 -24.93 0.81 -3.05
C GLY A 855 -25.94 -0.25 -2.61
N ALA A 856 -27.20 0.15 -2.49
CA ALA A 856 -28.30 -0.73 -2.11
C ALA A 856 -29.59 -0.28 -2.76
N ASP A 857 -30.34 -1.22 -3.32
CA ASP A 857 -31.68 -0.92 -3.82
C ASP A 857 -32.65 -0.69 -2.64
N PRO A 858 -33.76 0.04 -2.85
CA PRO A 858 -34.77 0.22 -1.82
C PRO A 858 -35.29 -1.13 -1.31
N GLU A 859 -35.59 -1.18 -0.01
CA GLU A 859 -35.98 -2.43 0.66
C GLU A 859 -37.19 -3.10 0.00
N THR A 860 -37.06 -4.41 -0.24
CA THR A 860 -38.17 -5.23 -0.75
C THR A 860 -39.20 -5.51 0.36
N LEU A 861 -40.40 -5.96 -0.02
CA LEU A 861 -41.41 -6.29 0.99
C LEU A 861 -41.07 -7.53 1.79
N ASP A 862 -40.42 -8.51 1.16
CA ASP A 862 -40.04 -9.74 1.84
C ASP A 862 -39.03 -9.41 2.95
N ASN A 863 -38.02 -8.58 2.65
CA ASN A 863 -37.08 -8.05 3.64
C ASN A 863 -37.80 -7.26 4.74
N ALA A 864 -38.75 -6.39 4.36
CA ALA A 864 -39.51 -5.60 5.33
C ALA A 864 -40.37 -6.46 6.27
N ARG A 865 -40.88 -7.62 5.81
CA ARG A 865 -41.61 -8.55 6.69
C ARG A 865 -40.72 -9.16 7.77
N GLU A 866 -39.44 -9.34 7.46
CA GLU A 866 -38.45 -9.88 8.39
C GLU A 866 -37.86 -8.81 9.30
N ASN A 867 -37.62 -7.61 8.77
CA ASN A 867 -36.96 -6.51 9.46
C ASN A 867 -37.92 -5.66 10.30
N ALA A 868 -39.17 -5.44 9.89
CA ALA A 868 -40.07 -4.58 10.65
C ALA A 868 -40.26 -5.04 12.11
N PRO A 869 -40.45 -6.35 12.42
CA PRO A 869 -40.56 -6.82 13.79
C PRO A 869 -39.29 -6.66 14.66
N THR A 870 -38.09 -6.57 14.06
CA THR A 870 -36.84 -6.48 14.82
C THR A 870 -36.68 -5.13 15.50
N THR A 871 -37.16 -4.05 14.88
CA THR A 871 -37.11 -2.68 15.44
C THR A 871 -37.78 -2.56 16.81
N VAL A 872 -38.91 -3.25 17.00
CA VAL A 872 -39.64 -3.27 18.29
C VAL A 872 -38.95 -4.18 19.32
N ARG A 873 -38.10 -5.11 18.88
CA ARG A 873 -37.34 -6.00 19.78
C ARG A 873 -36.09 -5.33 20.34
N THR A 874 -35.42 -4.51 19.54
CA THR A 874 -34.13 -3.89 19.90
C THR A 874 -34.29 -2.52 20.59
N PHE A 875 -35.39 -1.79 20.35
CA PHE A 875 -35.56 -0.39 20.82
C PHE A 875 -34.34 0.49 20.45
N ASP A 876 -33.81 0.28 19.24
CA ASP A 876 -32.67 1.00 18.66
C ASP A 876 -31.36 0.87 19.45
N ARG A 877 -31.21 -0.19 20.28
CA ARG A 877 -29.98 -0.48 21.02
C ARG A 877 -29.54 -1.93 20.95
N ALA A 878 -28.23 -2.13 20.81
CA ALA A 878 -27.59 -3.44 20.84
C ALA A 878 -27.22 -3.83 22.29
N VAL A 879 -27.88 -4.87 22.81
CA VAL A 879 -27.57 -5.46 24.12
C VAL A 879 -27.26 -6.95 23.97
N SER A 880 -28.15 -7.70 23.33
CA SER A 880 -27.97 -9.11 22.98
C SER A 880 -27.17 -9.25 21.69
N LEU A 881 -26.62 -10.43 21.43
CA LEU A 881 -25.96 -10.71 20.15
C LEU A 881 -26.88 -10.49 18.95
N LEU A 882 -28.10 -11.02 19.03
CA LEU A 882 -29.08 -10.84 17.94
C LEU A 882 -29.37 -9.36 17.68
N ASP A 883 -29.33 -8.50 18.70
CA ASP A 883 -29.53 -7.07 18.52
C ASP A 883 -28.42 -6.43 17.67
N PHE A 884 -27.18 -6.93 17.74
CA PHE A 884 -26.09 -6.49 16.85
C PHE A 884 -26.34 -6.90 15.40
N GLU A 885 -26.83 -8.13 15.17
CA GLU A 885 -27.18 -8.60 13.82
C GLU A 885 -28.35 -7.78 13.25
N ASP A 886 -29.38 -7.53 14.07
CA ASP A 886 -30.58 -6.79 13.69
C ASP A 886 -30.27 -5.30 13.41
N LEU A 887 -29.45 -4.65 14.25
CA LEU A 887 -29.03 -3.26 14.03
C LEU A 887 -28.04 -3.10 12.88
N ALA A 888 -27.25 -4.13 12.56
CA ALA A 888 -26.43 -4.11 11.36
C ALA A 888 -27.30 -4.15 10.11
N ARG A 889 -28.31 -5.06 10.06
CA ARG A 889 -29.24 -5.21 8.94
C ARG A 889 -30.23 -4.07 8.75
N SER A 890 -30.45 -3.24 9.78
CA SER A 890 -31.25 -2.01 9.63
C SER A 890 -30.56 -0.93 8.79
N ARG A 891 -29.27 -1.10 8.50
CA ARG A 891 -28.52 -0.26 7.57
C ARG A 891 -28.72 -0.78 6.15
N SER A 892 -29.21 0.07 5.25
CA SER A 892 -29.61 -0.33 3.89
C SER A 892 -28.53 -1.06 3.09
N GLU A 893 -27.25 -0.73 3.33
CA GLU A 893 -26.13 -1.37 2.63
C GLU A 893 -25.85 -2.81 3.07
N VAL A 894 -26.21 -3.19 4.30
CA VAL A 894 -25.89 -4.50 4.89
C VAL A 894 -27.01 -5.49 4.56
N ALA A 895 -26.69 -6.53 3.80
CA ALA A 895 -27.63 -7.59 3.47
C ALA A 895 -27.63 -8.71 4.52
N LYS A 896 -26.45 -9.14 4.97
CA LYS A 896 -26.29 -10.20 5.97
C LYS A 896 -25.35 -9.76 7.08
N ALA A 897 -25.67 -10.19 8.29
CA ALA A 897 -24.86 -9.94 9.48
C ALA A 897 -24.90 -11.16 10.39
N LYS A 898 -23.73 -11.55 10.91
CA LYS A 898 -23.58 -12.61 11.90
C LYS A 898 -22.64 -12.15 12.99
N VAL A 899 -23.05 -12.30 14.24
CA VAL A 899 -22.21 -11.93 15.37
C VAL A 899 -21.75 -13.16 16.13
N THR A 900 -20.51 -13.13 16.58
CA THR A 900 -19.93 -14.17 17.44
C THR A 900 -19.19 -13.51 18.61
N TRP A 901 -19.35 -14.07 19.81
CA TRP A 901 -18.46 -13.75 20.93
C TRP A 901 -17.17 -14.54 20.78
N VAL A 902 -16.05 -13.84 20.65
CA VAL A 902 -14.74 -14.45 20.44
C VAL A 902 -13.70 -13.89 21.41
N TRP A 903 -12.63 -14.64 21.63
CA TRP A 903 -11.48 -14.17 22.38
C TRP A 903 -10.46 -13.55 21.42
N SER A 904 -10.03 -12.32 21.72
CA SER A 904 -8.84 -11.71 21.12
C SER A 904 -7.83 -11.48 22.24
N ARG A 905 -6.72 -12.24 22.21
CA ARG A 905 -5.74 -12.31 23.29
C ARG A 905 -6.41 -12.59 24.66
N ALA A 906 -6.31 -11.67 25.62
CA ALA A 906 -6.86 -11.79 26.97
C ALA A 906 -8.25 -11.14 27.12
N SER A 907 -8.83 -10.59 26.06
CA SER A 907 -10.11 -9.87 26.10
C SER A 907 -11.17 -10.55 25.24
N ARG A 908 -12.42 -10.48 25.69
CA ARG A 908 -13.57 -10.91 24.89
C ARG A 908 -14.06 -9.77 24.03
N VAL A 909 -14.28 -10.04 22.76
CA VAL A 909 -14.75 -9.07 21.77
C VAL A 909 -16.02 -9.58 21.11
N VAL A 910 -16.89 -8.64 20.76
CA VAL A 910 -18.05 -8.89 19.89
C VAL A 910 -17.54 -8.78 18.45
N HIS A 911 -17.50 -9.88 17.73
CA HIS A 911 -17.10 -9.90 16.32
C HIS A 911 -18.34 -9.97 15.44
N LEU A 912 -18.58 -8.91 14.67
CA LEU A 912 -19.69 -8.78 13.76
C LEU A 912 -19.17 -8.96 12.33
N THR A 913 -19.49 -10.10 11.73
CA THR A 913 -19.23 -10.37 10.31
C THR A 913 -20.41 -9.85 9.48
N ILE A 914 -20.13 -9.02 8.46
CA ILE A 914 -21.17 -8.46 7.58
C ILE A 914 -20.86 -8.72 6.10
N ALA A 915 -21.90 -8.65 5.27
CA ALA A 915 -21.78 -8.50 3.82
C ALA A 915 -22.77 -7.47 3.30
N GLY A 916 -22.38 -6.78 2.25
CA GLY A 916 -23.24 -5.88 1.51
C GLY A 916 -24.22 -6.62 0.61
N GLN A 917 -25.13 -5.86 -0.01
CA GLN A 917 -26.07 -6.37 -1.02
C GLN A 917 -25.39 -7.24 -2.09
N ASN A 918 -26.03 -8.35 -2.50
CA ASN A 918 -25.50 -9.35 -3.44
C ASN A 918 -24.11 -9.93 -3.06
N GLY A 919 -23.79 -10.05 -1.76
CA GLY A 919 -22.49 -10.55 -1.30
C GLY A 919 -21.33 -9.56 -1.48
N GLY A 920 -21.64 -8.26 -1.60
CA GLY A 920 -20.63 -7.22 -1.70
C GLY A 920 -19.70 -7.18 -0.48
N ILE A 921 -18.43 -6.91 -0.70
CA ILE A 921 -17.42 -6.71 0.34
C ILE A 921 -17.26 -5.21 0.53
N PHE A 922 -17.35 -4.74 1.78
CA PHE A 922 -17.16 -3.34 2.13
C PHE A 922 -15.68 -2.96 2.12
N SER A 923 -15.38 -1.75 1.63
CA SER A 923 -14.09 -1.12 1.88
C SER A 923 -13.89 -0.87 3.38
N SER A 924 -12.64 -0.68 3.80
CA SER A 924 -12.33 -0.30 5.18
C SER A 924 -13.05 0.97 5.63
N THR A 925 -13.14 1.98 4.77
CA THR A 925 -13.81 3.25 5.06
C THR A 925 -15.31 3.02 5.30
N ALA A 926 -15.93 2.11 4.55
CA ALA A 926 -17.31 1.71 4.80
C ALA A 926 -17.46 0.91 6.11
N LEU A 927 -16.54 -0.02 6.41
CA LEU A 927 -16.53 -0.75 7.69
C LEU A 927 -16.38 0.19 8.89
N GLU A 928 -15.48 1.17 8.83
CA GLU A 928 -15.28 2.19 9.87
C GLU A 928 -16.53 3.05 10.07
N ARG A 929 -17.19 3.46 8.99
CA ARG A 929 -18.46 4.20 9.07
C ARG A 929 -19.57 3.39 9.71
N ILE A 930 -19.72 2.11 9.33
CA ILE A 930 -20.70 1.20 9.93
C ILE A 930 -20.39 0.97 11.41
N HIS A 931 -19.11 0.77 11.75
CA HIS A 931 -18.65 0.63 13.14
C HIS A 931 -18.95 1.88 13.97
N ALA A 932 -18.65 3.07 13.44
CA ALA A 932 -18.91 4.34 14.10
C ALA A 932 -20.40 4.51 14.40
N GLY A 933 -21.26 4.18 13.42
CA GLY A 933 -22.70 4.26 13.62
C GLY A 933 -23.23 3.28 14.66
N LEU A 934 -22.79 2.01 14.62
CA LEU A 934 -23.17 1.00 15.61
C LEU A 934 -22.66 1.35 17.02
N THR A 935 -21.53 2.06 17.12
CA THR A 935 -20.95 2.49 18.41
C THR A 935 -21.86 3.42 19.19
N THR A 936 -22.70 4.21 18.51
CA THR A 936 -23.67 5.10 19.19
C THR A 936 -24.88 4.36 19.80
N GLN A 937 -25.12 3.11 19.37
CA GLN A 937 -26.30 2.31 19.73
C GLN A 937 -25.96 1.10 20.63
N ARG A 938 -24.73 0.97 21.13
CA ARG A 938 -24.27 -0.17 21.94
C ARG A 938 -23.61 0.27 23.25
N ASP A 939 -23.27 -0.69 24.11
CA ASP A 939 -22.37 -0.45 25.25
C ASP A 939 -20.93 -0.17 24.74
N PRO A 940 -20.35 1.02 25.00
CA PRO A 940 -19.01 1.37 24.56
C PRO A 940 -17.91 0.57 25.29
N ASN A 941 -18.21 -0.02 26.45
CA ASN A 941 -17.22 -0.79 27.23
C ASN A 941 -16.95 -2.19 26.67
N ARG A 942 -17.70 -2.61 25.65
CA ARG A 942 -17.45 -3.85 24.92
C ARG A 942 -16.75 -3.54 23.61
N GLN A 943 -15.64 -4.21 23.34
CA GLN A 943 -14.95 -4.04 22.06
C GLN A 943 -15.79 -4.68 20.95
N LEU A 944 -16.05 -3.91 19.90
CA LEU A 944 -16.72 -4.36 18.67
C LEU A 944 -15.67 -4.40 17.55
N LEU A 945 -15.57 -5.56 16.89
CA LEU A 945 -14.88 -5.72 15.62
C LEU A 945 -15.94 -5.91 14.54
N VAL A 946 -15.80 -5.21 13.41
CA VAL A 946 -16.71 -5.34 12.27
C VAL A 946 -15.86 -5.67 11.05
N ASP A 947 -16.08 -6.84 10.47
CA ASP A 947 -15.28 -7.34 9.34
C ASP A 947 -16.18 -7.90 8.25
N ASN A 948 -15.66 -7.94 7.02
CA ASN A 948 -16.32 -8.66 5.93
C ASN A 948 -16.28 -10.17 6.16
N TYR A 949 -17.27 -10.87 5.59
CA TYR A 949 -17.27 -12.32 5.49
C TYR A 949 -16.17 -12.85 4.55
N LYS A 950 -15.84 -14.13 4.70
CA LYS A 950 -14.89 -14.82 3.82
C LYS A 950 -15.59 -15.85 2.94
N THR A 951 -15.38 -15.79 1.63
CA THR A 951 -15.90 -16.75 0.67
C THR A 951 -15.02 -18.01 0.63
N ILE A 952 -15.68 -19.17 0.70
CA ILE A 952 -15.03 -20.48 0.64
C ILE A 952 -15.56 -21.23 -0.58
N PRO A 953 -14.76 -21.41 -1.64
CA PRO A 953 -15.24 -22.02 -2.86
C PRO A 953 -15.39 -23.54 -2.73
N ILE A 954 -16.44 -24.08 -3.33
CA ILE A 954 -16.79 -25.52 -3.28
C ILE A 954 -16.99 -26.10 -4.69
N LEU A 955 -16.85 -27.43 -4.80
CA LEU A 955 -17.04 -28.19 -6.03
C LEU A 955 -18.11 -29.26 -5.83
N ILE A 956 -19.04 -29.36 -6.79
CA ILE A 956 -20.08 -30.39 -6.83
C ILE A 956 -20.18 -31.00 -8.22
N THR A 957 -20.05 -32.33 -8.30
CA THR A 957 -20.36 -33.10 -9.52
C THR A 957 -21.42 -34.13 -9.17
N ALA A 958 -22.50 -34.17 -9.96
CA ALA A 958 -23.60 -35.11 -9.77
C ALA A 958 -24.00 -35.78 -11.09
N THR A 959 -24.22 -37.08 -11.02
CA THR A 959 -24.80 -37.88 -12.09
C THR A 959 -26.28 -38.14 -11.80
N LEU A 960 -27.17 -37.70 -12.70
CA LEU A 960 -28.63 -37.83 -12.58
C LEU A 960 -29.14 -38.94 -13.48
N ASN A 961 -30.02 -39.80 -12.97
CA ASN A 961 -30.86 -40.67 -13.79
C ASN A 961 -32.20 -39.97 -14.05
N ILE A 962 -32.51 -39.73 -15.32
CA ILE A 962 -33.67 -38.94 -15.75
C ILE A 962 -34.76 -39.86 -16.29
N ASP A 963 -36.00 -39.56 -15.91
CA ASP A 963 -37.18 -40.28 -16.42
C ASP A 963 -37.28 -40.11 -17.95
N ALA A 964 -37.55 -41.21 -18.66
CA ALA A 964 -37.59 -41.28 -20.11
C ALA A 964 -38.59 -40.32 -20.77
N ILE A 965 -39.56 -39.76 -20.03
CA ILE A 965 -40.51 -38.77 -20.58
C ILE A 965 -39.97 -37.33 -20.61
N TYR A 966 -38.86 -37.04 -19.91
CA TYR A 966 -38.28 -35.69 -19.84
C TYR A 966 -37.06 -35.53 -20.76
N VAL A 967 -36.82 -34.31 -21.24
CA VAL A 967 -35.65 -33.96 -22.06
C VAL A 967 -34.42 -33.73 -21.17
N ALA A 968 -33.39 -34.55 -21.34
CA ALA A 968 -32.27 -34.61 -20.40
C ALA A 968 -31.52 -33.28 -20.19
N PRO A 969 -31.14 -32.52 -21.25
CA PRO A 969 -30.49 -31.21 -21.07
C PRO A 969 -31.34 -30.20 -20.28
N LYS A 970 -32.67 -30.19 -20.48
CA LYS A 970 -33.56 -29.25 -19.76
C LYS A 970 -33.65 -29.57 -18.27
N VAL A 971 -33.68 -30.85 -17.92
CA VAL A 971 -33.65 -31.26 -16.50
C VAL A 971 -32.27 -30.96 -15.92
N ALA A 972 -31.17 -31.19 -16.65
CA ALA A 972 -29.83 -30.84 -16.19
C ALA A 972 -29.69 -29.33 -15.89
N ASP A 973 -30.19 -28.47 -16.77
CA ASP A 973 -30.14 -27.02 -16.60
C ASP A 973 -31.06 -26.55 -15.46
N ALA A 974 -32.27 -27.13 -15.33
CA ALA A 974 -33.16 -26.85 -14.21
C ALA A 974 -32.51 -27.27 -12.88
N THR A 975 -31.93 -28.47 -12.83
CA THR A 975 -31.25 -28.99 -11.64
C THR A 975 -30.03 -28.16 -11.27
N ARG A 976 -29.20 -27.77 -12.24
CA ARG A 976 -28.08 -26.85 -12.01
C ARG A 976 -28.59 -25.52 -11.45
N SER A 977 -29.64 -24.95 -12.05
CA SER A 977 -30.21 -23.67 -11.61
C SER A 977 -30.74 -23.73 -10.17
N THR A 978 -31.49 -24.78 -9.81
CA THR A 978 -32.00 -24.98 -8.45
C THR A 978 -30.87 -25.18 -7.43
N LEU A 979 -29.82 -25.92 -7.79
CA LEU A 979 -28.66 -26.08 -6.91
C LEU A 979 -27.89 -24.78 -6.73
N LEU A 980 -27.67 -24.00 -7.80
CA LEU A 980 -27.02 -22.69 -7.72
C LEU A 980 -27.84 -21.69 -6.91
N GLU A 981 -29.17 -21.72 -7.02
CA GLU A 981 -30.07 -20.90 -6.19
C GLU A 981 -29.93 -21.26 -4.71
N ALA A 982 -29.95 -22.55 -4.37
CA ALA A 982 -29.80 -23.02 -2.98
C ALA A 982 -28.40 -22.72 -2.40
N LEU A 983 -27.37 -22.63 -3.24
CA LEU A 983 -26.00 -22.29 -2.87
C LEU A 983 -25.67 -20.80 -3.05
N SER A 984 -26.66 -19.97 -3.37
CA SER A 984 -26.48 -18.54 -3.57
C SER A 984 -26.21 -17.83 -2.25
N PHE A 985 -25.62 -16.63 -2.35
CA PHE A 985 -25.44 -15.73 -1.21
C PHE A 985 -26.73 -15.51 -0.43
N GLU A 986 -27.85 -15.32 -1.12
CA GLU A 986 -29.16 -15.05 -0.50
C GLU A 986 -29.68 -16.26 0.29
N SER A 987 -29.46 -17.48 -0.22
CA SER A 987 -29.99 -18.70 0.41
C SER A 987 -29.12 -19.24 1.55
N LEU A 988 -27.80 -19.04 1.51
CA LEU A 988 -26.88 -19.55 2.54
C LEU A 988 -26.62 -18.52 3.65
N GLU A 989 -26.66 -18.95 4.90
CA GLU A 989 -26.26 -18.14 6.05
C GLU A 989 -24.74 -18.22 6.31
N PHE A 990 -24.19 -17.21 6.99
CA PHE A 990 -22.80 -17.28 7.47
C PHE A 990 -22.63 -18.44 8.45
N ALA A 991 -21.49 -19.13 8.35
CA ALA A 991 -21.17 -20.34 9.09
C ALA A 991 -22.17 -21.51 8.88
N GLN A 992 -22.98 -21.47 7.84
CA GLN A 992 -23.85 -22.59 7.48
C GLN A 992 -23.03 -23.70 6.81
N SER A 993 -22.94 -24.85 7.48
CA SER A 993 -22.34 -26.05 6.88
C SER A 993 -23.30 -26.66 5.86
N ILE A 994 -22.73 -27.20 4.78
CA ILE A 994 -23.51 -27.86 3.73
C ILE A 994 -23.42 -29.36 3.94
N HIS A 995 -24.56 -30.02 4.14
CA HIS A 995 -24.60 -31.47 4.27
C HIS A 995 -24.86 -32.15 2.93
N LEU A 996 -24.23 -33.31 2.73
CA LEU A 996 -24.44 -34.12 1.52
C LEU A 996 -25.92 -34.50 1.32
N SER A 997 -26.66 -34.72 2.41
CA SER A 997 -28.10 -34.99 2.38
C SER A 997 -28.91 -33.83 1.80
N ASP A 998 -28.50 -32.59 2.03
CA ASP A 998 -29.20 -31.41 1.52
C ASP A 998 -29.02 -31.32 0.01
N VAL A 999 -27.80 -31.59 -0.48
CA VAL A 999 -27.51 -31.67 -1.92
C VAL A 999 -28.38 -32.76 -2.57
N TYR A 1000 -28.47 -33.95 -1.98
CA TYR A 1000 -29.38 -34.99 -2.48
C TYR A 1000 -30.84 -34.53 -2.51
N ALA A 1001 -31.33 -33.91 -1.43
CA ALA A 1001 -32.72 -33.47 -1.33
C ALA A 1001 -33.06 -32.39 -2.36
N ILE A 1002 -32.15 -31.43 -2.59
CA ILE A 1002 -32.31 -30.37 -3.59
C ILE A 1002 -32.43 -30.98 -4.99
N LEU A 1003 -31.50 -31.86 -5.35
CA LEU A 1003 -31.43 -32.43 -6.70
C LEU A 1003 -32.58 -33.42 -6.96
N GLN A 1004 -32.97 -34.23 -5.98
CA GLN A 1004 -34.05 -35.21 -6.12
C GLN A 1004 -35.45 -34.59 -6.24
N ASN A 1005 -35.66 -33.37 -5.72
CA ASN A 1005 -36.95 -32.69 -5.80
C ASN A 1005 -37.23 -32.05 -7.18
N VAL A 1006 -36.24 -32.03 -8.08
CA VAL A 1006 -36.42 -31.52 -9.43
C VAL A 1006 -37.26 -32.49 -10.26
N SER A 1007 -38.32 -31.98 -10.88
CA SER A 1007 -39.22 -32.80 -11.70
C SER A 1007 -38.47 -33.48 -12.84
N GLY A 1008 -38.58 -34.81 -12.94
CA GLY A 1008 -37.92 -35.64 -13.94
C GLY A 1008 -36.65 -36.35 -13.46
N VAL A 1009 -36.16 -36.03 -12.25
CA VAL A 1009 -35.05 -36.77 -11.62
C VAL A 1009 -35.59 -38.03 -10.94
N VAL A 1010 -35.05 -39.21 -11.31
CA VAL A 1010 -35.41 -40.52 -10.73
C VAL A 1010 -34.45 -40.90 -9.61
N SER A 1011 -33.16 -40.67 -9.82
CA SER A 1011 -32.13 -40.85 -8.80
C SER A 1011 -30.93 -39.93 -9.06
N VAL A 1012 -30.13 -39.73 -8.02
CA VAL A 1012 -28.95 -38.87 -8.00
C VAL A 1012 -27.80 -39.67 -7.42
N ASP A 1013 -26.64 -39.63 -8.08
CA ASP A 1013 -25.34 -40.07 -7.57
C ASP A 1013 -24.43 -38.84 -7.48
N ILE A 1014 -23.86 -38.54 -6.31
CA ILE A 1014 -22.89 -37.45 -6.16
C ILE A 1014 -21.49 -38.01 -6.36
N ASP A 1015 -20.79 -37.53 -7.38
CA ASP A 1015 -19.46 -37.98 -7.78
C ASP A 1015 -18.34 -37.14 -7.11
N LEU A 1016 -18.63 -35.87 -6.81
CA LEU A 1016 -17.71 -34.93 -6.17
C LEU A 1016 -18.48 -33.98 -5.24
N PHE A 1017 -18.01 -33.81 -4.02
CA PHE A 1017 -18.50 -32.82 -3.06
C PHE A 1017 -17.38 -32.45 -2.08
N MET A 1018 -16.62 -31.40 -2.41
CA MET A 1018 -15.42 -30.99 -1.67
C MET A 1018 -15.12 -29.48 -1.81
N PHE A 1019 -14.13 -28.99 -1.07
CA PHE A 1019 -13.61 -27.62 -1.23
C PHE A 1019 -12.78 -27.47 -2.50
N LYS A 1020 -12.81 -26.28 -3.11
CA LYS A 1020 -11.98 -25.93 -4.27
C LYS A 1020 -10.65 -25.35 -3.80
N GLN A 1021 -9.53 -25.87 -4.32
CA GLN A 1021 -8.21 -25.24 -4.14
C GLN A 1021 -8.14 -23.98 -5.00
N LYS A 1022 -7.77 -22.84 -4.38
CA LYS A 1022 -7.52 -21.61 -5.11
C LYS A 1022 -6.11 -21.65 -5.72
N ALA A 1023 -5.93 -21.01 -6.89
CA ALA A 1023 -4.69 -21.10 -7.68
C ALA A 1023 -3.45 -20.52 -6.96
N ASP A 1024 -3.66 -19.63 -6.00
CA ASP A 1024 -2.65 -18.97 -5.16
C ASP A 1024 -2.25 -19.78 -3.92
N VAL A 1025 -2.93 -20.90 -3.64
CA VAL A 1025 -2.68 -21.74 -2.46
C VAL A 1025 -1.86 -22.96 -2.84
N THR A 1026 -0.67 -23.10 -2.23
CA THR A 1026 0.20 -24.27 -2.41
C THR A 1026 -0.50 -25.54 -1.92
N ASP A 1027 -0.12 -26.70 -2.45
CA ASP A 1027 -0.71 -27.99 -2.05
C ASP A 1027 -0.63 -28.23 -0.54
N ALA A 1028 0.51 -27.94 0.07
CA ALA A 1028 0.69 -28.03 1.53
C ALA A 1028 -0.20 -27.03 2.30
N GLY A 1029 -0.38 -25.82 1.76
CA GLY A 1029 -1.31 -24.84 2.33
C GLY A 1029 -2.77 -25.30 2.24
N PHE A 1030 -3.15 -25.94 1.13
CA PHE A 1030 -4.48 -26.48 0.94
C PHE A 1030 -4.74 -27.70 1.82
N ASP A 1031 -3.77 -28.60 1.98
CA ASP A 1031 -3.87 -29.73 2.91
C ASP A 1031 -4.10 -29.27 4.35
N ASN A 1032 -3.36 -28.26 4.83
CA ASN A 1032 -3.59 -27.65 6.14
C ASN A 1032 -5.01 -27.06 6.26
N PHE A 1033 -5.48 -26.38 5.21
CA PHE A 1033 -6.84 -25.82 5.14
C PHE A 1033 -7.93 -26.90 5.25
N LEU A 1034 -7.72 -28.05 4.61
CA LEU A 1034 -8.62 -29.21 4.68
C LEU A 1034 -8.58 -29.87 6.06
N ASP A 1035 -7.40 -30.06 6.64
CA ASP A 1035 -7.23 -30.71 7.94
C ASP A 1035 -7.87 -29.89 9.07
N ASP A 1036 -7.77 -28.55 9.00
CA ASP A 1036 -8.47 -27.64 9.92
C ASP A 1036 -10.00 -27.79 9.91
N ARG A 1037 -10.56 -28.36 8.84
CA ARG A 1037 -12.01 -28.59 8.65
C ARG A 1037 -12.41 -30.05 8.81
N GLY A 1038 -11.50 -30.92 9.22
CA GLY A 1038 -11.80 -32.33 9.51
C GLY A 1038 -12.27 -33.13 8.29
N ILE A 1039 -11.69 -32.84 7.12
CA ILE A 1039 -12.00 -33.52 5.86
C ILE A 1039 -11.66 -35.01 5.95
N ARG A 1040 -12.52 -35.86 5.40
CA ARG A 1040 -12.27 -37.31 5.35
C ARG A 1040 -11.22 -37.63 4.30
N ARG A 1041 -10.27 -38.49 4.68
CA ARG A 1041 -9.18 -38.97 3.82
C ARG A 1041 -9.23 -40.49 3.70
N LEU A 1042 -8.81 -40.99 2.54
CA LEU A 1042 -8.59 -42.41 2.26
C LEU A 1042 -7.35 -42.92 3.02
N ALA A 1043 -7.15 -44.25 3.01
CA ALA A 1043 -6.03 -44.89 3.70
C ALA A 1043 -4.64 -44.46 3.19
N ASP A 1044 -4.56 -43.94 1.96
CA ASP A 1044 -3.34 -43.39 1.36
C ASP A 1044 -3.11 -41.89 1.68
N GLY A 1045 -3.99 -41.28 2.47
CA GLY A 1045 -3.90 -39.87 2.88
C GLY A 1045 -4.57 -38.89 1.91
N THR A 1046 -5.06 -39.34 0.75
CA THR A 1046 -5.77 -38.47 -0.20
C THR A 1046 -7.18 -38.11 0.29
N PRO A 1047 -7.69 -36.88 0.06
CA PRO A 1047 -9.06 -36.52 0.43
C PRO A 1047 -10.10 -37.38 -0.30
N GLU A 1048 -11.13 -37.85 0.43
CA GLU A 1048 -12.29 -38.49 -0.21
C GLU A 1048 -12.99 -37.47 -1.13
N LEU A 1049 -13.35 -37.90 -2.35
CA LEU A 1049 -13.99 -37.01 -3.34
C LEU A 1049 -15.39 -36.55 -2.92
N VAL A 1050 -16.06 -37.32 -2.05
CA VAL A 1050 -17.41 -37.02 -1.56
C VAL A 1050 -17.38 -36.94 -0.05
N GLN A 1051 -17.51 -35.72 0.48
CA GLN A 1051 -17.56 -35.49 1.92
C GLN A 1051 -18.99 -35.68 2.46
N ASN A 1052 -19.13 -36.01 3.75
CA ASN A 1052 -20.47 -36.07 4.36
C ASN A 1052 -21.08 -34.68 4.60
N HIS A 1053 -20.21 -33.71 4.84
CA HIS A 1053 -20.55 -32.30 4.98
C HIS A 1053 -19.29 -31.46 4.70
N LEU A 1054 -19.50 -30.20 4.34
CA LEU A 1054 -18.44 -29.20 4.27
C LEU A 1054 -18.62 -28.23 5.44
N TRP A 1055 -17.66 -28.26 6.37
CA TRP A 1055 -17.70 -27.44 7.58
C TRP A 1055 -17.27 -26.00 7.26
N ILE A 1056 -18.25 -25.09 7.28
CA ILE A 1056 -18.04 -23.65 7.10
C ILE A 1056 -17.93 -23.01 8.49
N LEU A 1057 -16.86 -22.25 8.72
CA LEU A 1057 -16.48 -21.84 10.07
C LEU A 1057 -17.14 -20.52 10.49
N PRO A 1058 -17.56 -20.38 11.77
CA PRO A 1058 -17.92 -19.08 12.34
C PRO A 1058 -16.67 -18.23 12.59
N ALA A 1059 -16.88 -16.98 12.97
CA ALA A 1059 -15.77 -16.13 13.40
C ALA A 1059 -15.04 -16.76 14.59
N GLN A 1060 -13.71 -16.77 14.55
CA GLN A 1060 -12.89 -17.54 15.48
C GLN A 1060 -11.53 -16.88 15.73
N PRO A 1061 -10.87 -17.15 16.88
CA PRO A 1061 -9.51 -16.67 17.11
C PRO A 1061 -8.54 -17.19 16.06
N ASN A 1062 -7.55 -16.38 15.67
CA ASN A 1062 -6.45 -16.88 14.84
C ASN A 1062 -5.59 -17.87 15.65
N LYS A 1063 -5.34 -19.06 15.09
CA LYS A 1063 -4.55 -20.13 15.72
C LYS A 1063 -3.04 -19.84 15.72
N VAL A 1064 -2.58 -18.84 14.95
CA VAL A 1064 -1.17 -18.42 14.91
C VAL A 1064 -0.81 -17.68 16.21
N LEU A 1065 0.06 -18.29 17.02
CA LEU A 1065 0.59 -17.70 18.25
C LEU A 1065 1.18 -16.31 17.96
N ASN A 1066 0.79 -15.32 18.77
CA ASN A 1066 1.16 -13.89 18.69
C ASN A 1066 0.43 -13.03 17.63
N ASN A 1067 -0.47 -13.58 16.81
CA ASN A 1067 -1.31 -12.77 15.92
C ASN A 1067 -2.62 -12.34 16.63
N PRO A 1068 -2.86 -11.03 16.90
CA PRO A 1068 -4.08 -10.56 17.57
C PRO A 1068 -5.37 -10.70 16.73
N MET A 1069 -5.27 -11.08 15.45
CA MET A 1069 -6.41 -11.09 14.55
C MET A 1069 -7.46 -12.14 14.95
N VAL A 1070 -8.72 -11.74 14.84
CA VAL A 1070 -9.87 -12.65 14.79
C VAL A 1070 -10.16 -12.92 13.31
N LEU A 1071 -10.44 -14.17 12.96
CA LEU A 1071 -10.90 -14.54 11.61
C LEU A 1071 -12.42 -14.35 11.53
N SER A 1072 -12.90 -13.72 10.45
CA SER A 1072 -14.33 -13.54 10.19
C SER A 1072 -15.08 -14.85 9.92
N ALA A 1073 -16.41 -14.80 10.02
CA ALA A 1073 -17.24 -15.92 9.62
C ALA A 1073 -17.17 -16.17 8.10
N GLU A 1074 -17.34 -17.42 7.72
CA GLU A 1074 -17.22 -17.89 6.36
C GLU A 1074 -18.59 -18.15 5.72
N GLN A 1075 -18.64 -18.13 4.38
CA GLN A 1075 -19.77 -18.61 3.61
C GLN A 1075 -19.27 -19.44 2.44
N ALA A 1076 -19.92 -20.58 2.17
CA ALA A 1076 -19.64 -21.34 0.97
C ALA A 1076 -20.02 -20.55 -0.29
N SER A 1077 -19.32 -20.78 -1.38
CA SER A 1077 -19.53 -20.06 -2.64
C SER A 1077 -19.23 -20.92 -3.86
N VAL A 1078 -19.87 -20.59 -4.97
CA VAL A 1078 -19.60 -21.15 -6.30
C VAL A 1078 -19.05 -20.03 -7.16
N GLU A 1079 -17.78 -20.07 -7.54
CA GLU A 1079 -17.10 -18.98 -8.25
C GLU A 1079 -17.35 -19.06 -9.76
N SER A 1080 -17.30 -20.27 -10.31
CA SER A 1080 -17.48 -20.56 -11.73
C SER A 1080 -18.64 -21.53 -11.92
N PRO A 1081 -19.91 -21.08 -12.01
CA PRO A 1081 -21.09 -21.95 -11.98
C PRO A 1081 -21.06 -23.13 -12.96
N SER A 1082 -20.48 -22.96 -14.16
CA SER A 1082 -20.40 -24.02 -15.17
C SER A 1082 -19.24 -25.01 -14.97
N HIS A 1083 -18.25 -24.66 -14.16
CA HIS A 1083 -17.05 -25.47 -13.90
C HIS A 1083 -17.07 -26.09 -12.49
N ASP A 1084 -17.58 -25.34 -11.52
CA ASP A 1084 -17.63 -25.73 -10.11
C ASP A 1084 -18.87 -26.61 -9.81
N VAL A 1085 -19.94 -26.50 -10.62
CA VAL A 1085 -21.15 -27.33 -10.52
C VAL A 1085 -21.42 -28.08 -11.84
N ILE A 1086 -21.06 -29.37 -11.86
CA ILE A 1086 -21.17 -30.24 -13.03
C ILE A 1086 -22.33 -31.20 -12.85
N ILE A 1087 -23.28 -31.17 -13.80
CA ILE A 1087 -24.41 -32.09 -13.86
C ILE A 1087 -24.24 -33.01 -15.08
N ILE A 1088 -24.13 -34.31 -14.81
CA ILE A 1088 -24.04 -35.38 -15.81
C ILE A 1088 -25.41 -36.08 -15.84
N THR A 1089 -25.90 -36.44 -17.02
CA THR A 1089 -27.21 -37.09 -17.17
C THR A 1089 -27.10 -38.48 -17.78
N LYS A 1090 -27.89 -39.42 -17.25
CA LYS A 1090 -28.13 -40.76 -17.80
C LYS A 1090 -29.64 -40.95 -18.00
N GLY A 1091 -30.04 -41.49 -19.14
CA GLY A 1091 -31.47 -41.61 -19.50
C GLY A 1091 -32.08 -40.29 -19.98
N GLY A 1092 -33.42 -40.23 -20.04
CA GLY A 1092 -34.16 -39.13 -20.67
C GLY A 1092 -34.08 -39.09 -22.20
N LEU A 1093 -34.84 -38.18 -22.81
CA LEU A 1093 -34.80 -37.90 -24.24
C LEU A 1093 -33.59 -37.02 -24.60
N PRO A 1094 -32.90 -37.27 -25.72
CA PRO A 1094 -31.86 -36.37 -26.23
C PRO A 1094 -32.48 -35.02 -26.63
N GLY A 1095 -31.69 -33.96 -26.48
CA GLY A 1095 -32.08 -32.57 -26.77
C GLY A 1095 -32.10 -32.22 -28.24
#